data_AF-A0A7C3EG74-F1
#
_entry.id   AF-A0A7C3EG74-F1
#
_cell.length_a   1.000
_cell.length_b   1.000
_cell.length_c   1.000
_cell.angle_alpha   90.00
_cell.angle_beta   90.00
_cell.angle_gamma   90.00
#
_symmetry.space_group_name_H-M   'P 1'
#
loop_
_entity.id
_entity.type
_entity.pdbx_description
1 polymer ?
#
loop_
_entity_poly.entity_id
_entity_poly.type
_entity_poly.pdbx_seq_one_letter_code
_entity_poly.pdbx_strand_id
1 'polypeptide(L)'
;MIPMDNDKQNIGVPFNLKAYGLVQRLLKSNIPVKWIIRAGKGKDAVDFSATAERVLPSAQAVAQVEFRGGPFVVEAQFASQAMAVASSFGNNVAVYRLVEAAQADVRYTLTQRAFVFVANDDNNATIHTDVLNAAGFVAGEDYAVLQRPTTAAQLNGNLCATIVTEPHYDGTRDANYDTVVAAVRDFLLSGGNVLAQCKAVESYENHSTFGHFQTTGGIVKPSDPKTGFEYLAPDLPFSQFIGDLADRGGAIPRYALATGSSFTNGGHPHVQHASTTPPKFKASLSKLGSGVGSLVFYLAGHDYPGSTIEEINGRRMYLNAVFHPARRPRQCGFEIPTSTPTRTATPTPTNTAVPTSSQLATPTATNPGGFNPTATSTGTLASFTATPTPTPASATATRTPSNSGSPTASPTIGLCGNGDLDPGETCDDGNNVSGDCCSADCRLEPVGTPCDDGLACTSGDQCDGFGVCRSEPSTGQYAILRWSPGDPLGSFTTVLGRRSLVGGHVCTDVTKMGGRARVLGDLVGLMTSGNALVFGKLTQVAGTVVTAGGAIVNPQTALIGEFRGADSSGGAPELSDCALARSKTQSARTQLAQLPADPQTTFGAVKVKLRKSLRVPASGTFGAGTAVVDFDDLKIGSSGTLELVGGPTTEDVVIRVKNRLRLGRRAKVLLNGLNPNQVVFLVDGQTNVGGSAYLPATLIGGDRIAVRRRAKVEGGLFGKTVIVAGAARVQRAGWVGWCR
;
A
#
# COMPACT_ATOMS: atom_id res chain seq x y z
N MET A 1 -6.67 7.84 -25.80
CA MET A 1 -5.31 7.27 -25.78
C MET A 1 -4.32 8.42 -25.92
N ILE A 2 -3.28 8.47 -25.09
CA ILE A 2 -2.25 9.50 -25.09
C ILE A 2 -0.95 8.81 -25.57
N PRO A 3 -0.47 9.09 -26.78
CA PRO A 3 0.77 8.52 -27.27
C PRO A 3 1.94 9.11 -26.49
N MET A 4 2.96 8.31 -26.24
CA MET A 4 4.23 8.73 -25.64
C MET A 4 5.37 8.61 -26.65
N ASP A 5 5.00 8.70 -27.92
CA ASP A 5 5.87 8.63 -29.09
C ASP A 5 6.27 10.04 -29.52
N ASN A 6 7.54 10.21 -29.90
CA ASN A 6 8.10 11.51 -30.28
C ASN A 6 7.34 12.10 -31.46
N ASP A 7 7.16 11.36 -32.55
CA ASP A 7 6.53 11.87 -33.77
C ASP A 7 5.07 12.26 -33.56
N LYS A 8 4.39 11.53 -32.65
CA LYS A 8 2.96 11.72 -32.37
C LYS A 8 2.69 12.83 -31.36
N GLN A 9 3.63 13.11 -30.46
CA GLN A 9 3.60 14.26 -29.54
C GLN A 9 4.46 15.45 -30.02
N ASN A 10 5.03 15.39 -31.23
CA ASN A 10 5.73 16.51 -31.85
C ASN A 10 4.73 17.54 -32.39
N ILE A 11 4.17 18.33 -31.46
CA ILE A 11 3.20 19.38 -31.74
C ILE A 11 3.79 20.72 -31.28
N GLY A 12 4.69 21.25 -32.10
CA GLY A 12 5.40 22.51 -31.87
C GLY A 12 6.64 22.40 -30.96
N VAL A 13 6.92 21.22 -30.41
CA VAL A 13 8.12 20.89 -29.61
C VAL A 13 8.50 19.42 -29.88
N PRO A 14 9.78 19.01 -29.79
CA PRO A 14 10.21 17.64 -30.12
C PRO A 14 9.48 16.52 -29.36
N PHE A 15 9.01 16.81 -28.14
CA PHE A 15 8.04 15.99 -27.41
C PHE A 15 7.27 16.86 -26.41
N ASN A 16 5.93 16.80 -26.41
CA ASN A 16 5.11 17.58 -25.49
C ASN A 16 4.99 16.93 -24.10
N LEU A 17 5.79 17.40 -23.13
CA LEU A 17 5.75 16.95 -21.73
C LEU A 17 4.38 17.12 -21.05
N LYS A 18 3.50 18.00 -21.55
CA LYS A 18 2.13 18.16 -21.04
C LYS A 18 1.28 16.90 -21.18
N ALA A 19 1.71 15.92 -21.99
CA ALA A 19 1.12 14.58 -22.02
C ALA A 19 1.08 13.91 -20.63
N TYR A 20 2.13 14.06 -19.82
CA TYR A 20 2.18 13.56 -18.45
C TYR A 20 1.21 14.33 -17.53
N GLY A 21 1.09 15.66 -17.68
CA GLY A 21 0.11 16.46 -16.95
C GLY A 21 -1.34 16.08 -17.27
N LEU A 22 -1.63 15.70 -18.51
CA LEU A 22 -2.95 15.17 -18.88
C LEU A 22 -3.23 13.84 -18.18
N VAL A 23 -2.26 12.92 -18.09
CA VAL A 23 -2.41 11.66 -17.30
C VAL A 23 -2.72 11.98 -15.84
N GLN A 24 -1.97 12.89 -15.22
CA GLN A 24 -2.25 13.34 -13.84
C GLN A 24 -3.65 13.96 -13.72
N ARG A 25 -4.10 14.75 -14.71
CA ARG A 25 -5.43 15.38 -14.69
C ARG A 25 -6.56 14.35 -14.78
N LEU A 26 -6.40 13.31 -15.60
CA LEU A 26 -7.35 12.18 -15.70
C LEU A 26 -7.46 11.44 -14.36
N LEU A 27 -6.33 11.13 -13.73
CA LEU A 27 -6.31 10.45 -12.42
C LEU A 27 -6.96 11.29 -11.32
N LYS A 28 -6.72 12.61 -11.27
CA LYS A 28 -7.44 13.56 -10.37
C LYS A 28 -8.95 13.63 -10.64
N SER A 29 -9.38 13.29 -11.85
CA SER A 29 -10.79 13.24 -12.25
C SER A 29 -11.41 11.85 -12.06
N ASN A 30 -10.79 10.96 -11.28
CA ASN A 30 -11.25 9.59 -11.02
C ASN A 30 -11.36 8.71 -12.28
N ILE A 31 -10.51 8.96 -13.28
CA ILE A 31 -10.45 8.15 -14.51
C ILE A 31 -9.19 7.26 -14.46
N PRO A 32 -9.31 5.93 -14.32
CA PRO A 32 -8.17 5.02 -14.38
C PRO A 32 -7.45 5.06 -15.73
N VAL A 33 -6.13 4.90 -15.70
CA VAL A 33 -5.28 4.96 -16.90
C VAL A 33 -4.39 3.72 -16.98
N LYS A 34 -4.50 2.94 -18.05
CA LYS A 34 -3.60 1.81 -18.34
C LYS A 34 -2.30 2.34 -18.94
N TRP A 35 -1.17 1.98 -18.36
CA TRP A 35 0.15 2.20 -18.94
C TRP A 35 0.53 0.95 -19.74
N ILE A 36 0.56 1.09 -21.06
CA ILE A 36 0.81 0.00 -21.99
C ILE A 36 2.30 -0.07 -22.28
N ILE A 37 2.94 -1.21 -21.97
CA ILE A 37 4.35 -1.45 -22.29
C ILE A 37 4.50 -2.92 -22.63
N ARG A 38 4.97 -3.23 -23.84
CA ARG A 38 5.14 -4.62 -24.29
C ARG A 38 6.31 -5.29 -23.59
N ALA A 39 6.06 -6.45 -22.97
CA ALA A 39 7.08 -7.22 -22.26
C ALA A 39 8.17 -7.72 -23.22
N GLY A 40 9.44 -7.68 -22.79
CA GLY A 40 10.57 -8.14 -23.58
C GLY A 40 10.86 -7.34 -24.86
N LYS A 41 10.23 -6.18 -25.08
CA LYS A 41 10.47 -5.35 -26.26
C LYS A 41 11.90 -4.78 -26.26
N GLY A 42 12.52 -4.67 -27.43
CA GLY A 42 13.76 -3.92 -27.60
C GLY A 42 13.57 -2.41 -27.41
N LYS A 43 14.70 -1.69 -27.22
CA LYS A 43 14.72 -0.22 -27.19
C LYS A 43 14.06 0.35 -28.46
N ASP A 44 13.23 1.37 -28.29
CA ASP A 44 12.46 2.06 -29.34
C ASP A 44 11.43 1.20 -30.12
N ALA A 45 11.26 -0.08 -29.77
CA ALA A 45 10.30 -0.97 -30.41
C ALA A 45 8.84 -0.59 -30.08
N VAL A 46 7.94 -1.03 -30.96
CA VAL A 46 6.48 -0.91 -30.81
C VAL A 46 6.02 -1.55 -29.50
N ASP A 47 5.08 -0.90 -28.82
CA ASP A 47 4.30 -1.44 -27.71
C ASP A 47 3.08 -2.19 -28.24
N PHE A 48 2.27 -1.53 -29.05
CA PHE A 48 1.17 -2.15 -29.80
C PHE A 48 0.81 -1.32 -31.04
N SER A 49 0.05 -1.91 -31.96
CA SER A 49 -0.52 -1.21 -33.11
C SER A 49 -2.04 -1.29 -33.07
N ALA A 50 -2.73 -0.22 -33.45
CA ALA A 50 -4.19 -0.18 -33.51
C ALA A 50 -4.70 0.84 -34.53
N THR A 51 -5.82 0.51 -35.18
CA THR A 51 -6.50 1.44 -36.07
C THR A 51 -7.08 2.59 -35.23
N ALA A 52 -6.63 3.81 -35.51
CA ALA A 52 -6.90 4.98 -34.68
C ALA A 52 -6.94 6.29 -35.48
N GLU A 53 -7.67 7.26 -34.96
CA GLU A 53 -7.70 8.65 -35.41
C GLU A 53 -7.11 9.56 -34.32
N ARG A 54 -6.49 10.68 -34.71
CA ARG A 54 -6.16 11.74 -33.75
C ARG A 54 -7.39 12.61 -33.55
N VAL A 55 -7.77 12.84 -32.30
CA VAL A 55 -8.94 13.65 -31.91
C VAL A 55 -8.57 14.98 -31.26
N LEU A 56 -7.38 15.10 -30.67
CA LEU A 56 -6.82 16.36 -30.16
C LEU A 56 -5.32 16.48 -30.49
N PRO A 57 -4.76 17.70 -30.58
CA PRO A 57 -5.47 18.99 -30.60
C PRO A 57 -6.08 19.32 -31.97
N SER A 58 -5.66 18.61 -33.02
CA SER A 58 -6.23 18.70 -34.36
C SER A 58 -6.53 17.31 -34.91
N ALA A 59 -7.68 17.18 -35.58
CA ALA A 59 -8.15 15.92 -36.12
C ALA A 59 -7.19 15.38 -37.20
N GLN A 60 -6.95 14.07 -37.18
CA GLN A 60 -6.33 13.34 -38.30
C GLN A 60 -7.22 12.16 -38.66
N ALA A 61 -7.29 11.85 -39.95
CA ALA A 61 -8.05 10.71 -40.45
C ALA A 61 -7.63 9.39 -39.79
N VAL A 62 -8.57 8.44 -39.75
CA VAL A 62 -8.33 7.07 -39.27
C VAL A 62 -7.21 6.43 -40.09
N ALA A 63 -6.22 5.87 -39.42
CA ALA A 63 -5.11 5.11 -40.01
C ALA A 63 -4.72 3.94 -39.11
N GLN A 64 -3.93 3.00 -39.63
CA GLN A 64 -3.24 2.01 -38.79
C GLN A 64 -2.03 2.69 -38.13
N VAL A 65 -1.94 2.66 -36.80
CA VAL A 65 -0.95 3.44 -36.04
C VAL A 65 -0.18 2.53 -35.08
N GLU A 66 1.15 2.50 -35.24
CA GLU A 66 2.05 1.88 -34.26
C GLU A 66 2.31 2.86 -33.10
N PHE A 67 2.18 2.41 -31.86
CA PHE A 67 2.47 3.21 -30.68
C PHE A 67 3.70 2.69 -29.94
N ARG A 68 4.57 3.62 -29.55
CA ARG A 68 5.89 3.38 -28.95
C ARG A 68 6.06 4.25 -27.70
N GLY A 69 7.11 3.98 -26.93
CA GLY A 69 7.52 4.81 -25.79
C GLY A 69 6.60 4.71 -24.57
N GLY A 70 5.83 3.63 -24.42
CA GLY A 70 5.00 3.35 -23.26
C GLY A 70 3.74 4.23 -23.17
N PRO A 71 2.79 4.12 -24.12
CA PRO A 71 1.61 4.98 -24.17
C PRO A 71 0.59 4.76 -23.04
N PHE A 72 -0.24 5.77 -22.79
CA PHE A 72 -1.30 5.74 -21.79
C PHE A 72 -2.69 5.59 -22.43
N VAL A 73 -3.47 4.62 -21.97
CA VAL A 73 -4.79 4.27 -22.51
C VAL A 73 -5.86 4.39 -21.43
N VAL A 74 -6.97 5.06 -21.77
CA VAL A 74 -8.19 5.06 -20.96
C VAL A 74 -9.18 4.08 -21.59
N GLU A 75 -9.87 3.29 -20.77
CA GLU A 75 -10.87 2.33 -21.27
C GLU A 75 -12.09 3.03 -21.90
N ALA A 76 -12.73 2.33 -22.84
CA ALA A 76 -13.86 2.87 -23.60
C ALA A 76 -15.01 3.41 -22.72
N GLN A 77 -15.27 2.77 -21.58
CA GLN A 77 -16.31 3.20 -20.62
C GLN A 77 -16.07 4.60 -20.04
N PHE A 78 -14.81 5.05 -19.92
CA PHE A 78 -14.45 6.39 -19.44
C PHE A 78 -14.14 7.38 -20.58
N ALA A 79 -14.24 6.96 -21.85
CA ALA A 79 -13.74 7.75 -22.98
C ALA A 79 -14.41 9.12 -23.12
N SER A 80 -15.72 9.23 -22.88
CA SER A 80 -16.45 10.52 -22.92
C SER A 80 -15.96 11.49 -21.85
N GLN A 81 -15.81 11.03 -20.61
CA GLN A 81 -15.29 11.80 -19.48
C GLN A 81 -13.84 12.22 -19.73
N ALA A 82 -13.01 11.29 -20.21
CA ALA A 82 -11.60 11.55 -20.53
C ALA A 82 -11.44 12.57 -21.66
N MET A 83 -12.30 12.54 -22.69
CA MET A 83 -12.30 13.54 -23.75
C MET A 83 -12.73 14.93 -23.28
N ALA A 84 -13.65 15.02 -22.31
CA ALA A 84 -14.00 16.29 -21.67
C ALA A 84 -12.81 16.86 -20.87
N VAL A 85 -12.14 16.02 -20.06
CA VAL A 85 -10.94 16.39 -19.30
C VAL A 85 -9.80 16.80 -20.25
N ALA A 86 -9.55 16.05 -21.32
CA ALA A 86 -8.49 16.35 -22.28
C ALA A 86 -8.74 17.66 -23.06
N SER A 87 -9.97 17.88 -23.52
CA SER A 87 -10.36 19.13 -24.19
C SER A 87 -10.23 20.34 -23.27
N SER A 88 -10.62 20.19 -21.98
CA SER A 88 -10.49 21.23 -20.94
C SER A 88 -9.04 21.49 -20.55
N PHE A 89 -8.18 20.47 -20.55
CA PHE A 89 -6.75 20.60 -20.26
C PHE A 89 -5.99 21.27 -21.41
N GLY A 90 -6.35 21.01 -22.68
CA GLY A 90 -5.76 21.64 -23.85
C GLY A 90 -4.25 21.38 -23.98
N ASN A 91 -3.43 22.43 -23.86
CA ASN A 91 -1.96 22.37 -23.86
C ASN A 91 -1.33 21.66 -25.10
N ASN A 92 -2.03 21.62 -26.23
CA ASN A 92 -1.60 20.96 -27.48
C ASN A 92 -1.16 19.49 -27.30
N VAL A 93 -1.74 18.76 -26.33
CA VAL A 93 -1.45 17.34 -26.12
C VAL A 93 -2.14 16.51 -27.20
N ALA A 94 -1.39 15.64 -27.87
CA ALA A 94 -1.97 14.69 -28.81
C ALA A 94 -2.83 13.67 -28.05
N VAL A 95 -4.06 13.45 -28.52
CA VAL A 95 -4.94 12.38 -28.04
C VAL A 95 -5.52 11.64 -29.24
N TYR A 96 -5.42 10.32 -29.20
CA TYR A 96 -5.96 9.41 -30.21
C TYR A 96 -7.18 8.65 -29.66
N ARG A 97 -8.11 8.33 -30.55
CA ARG A 97 -9.23 7.40 -30.32
C ARG A 97 -9.00 6.17 -31.18
N LEU A 98 -9.00 5.00 -30.56
CA LEU A 98 -9.00 3.72 -31.27
C LEU A 98 -10.40 3.53 -31.86
N VAL A 99 -10.50 3.06 -33.10
CA VAL A 99 -11.80 2.80 -33.75
C VAL A 99 -12.32 1.38 -33.51
N GLU A 100 -11.44 0.49 -33.07
CA GLU A 100 -11.69 -0.92 -32.77
C GLU A 100 -10.97 -1.35 -31.48
N ALA A 101 -11.31 -2.54 -30.97
CA ALA A 101 -10.61 -3.12 -29.83
C ALA A 101 -9.21 -3.59 -30.25
N ALA A 102 -8.19 -3.31 -29.42
CA ALA A 102 -6.82 -3.74 -29.63
C ALA A 102 -6.30 -4.55 -28.44
N GLN A 103 -5.48 -5.56 -28.71
CA GLN A 103 -4.73 -6.28 -27.69
C GLN A 103 -3.39 -5.58 -27.44
N ALA A 104 -3.03 -5.41 -26.17
CA ALA A 104 -1.77 -4.79 -25.76
C ALA A 104 -1.43 -5.16 -24.31
N ASP A 105 -0.14 -5.29 -24.02
CA ASP A 105 0.36 -5.60 -22.67
C ASP A 105 0.14 -4.42 -21.71
N VAL A 106 -0.68 -4.63 -20.69
CA VAL A 106 -0.91 -3.63 -19.65
C VAL A 106 0.14 -3.82 -18.56
N ARG A 107 1.14 -2.93 -18.50
CA ARG A 107 2.17 -2.98 -17.45
C ARG A 107 1.61 -2.56 -16.08
N TYR A 108 0.82 -1.50 -16.06
CA TYR A 108 0.09 -1.04 -14.88
C TYR A 108 -1.30 -0.53 -15.26
N THR A 109 -2.31 -0.81 -14.43
CA THR A 109 -3.54 -0.01 -14.38
C THR A 109 -3.38 1.03 -13.28
N LEU A 110 -3.13 2.29 -13.66
CA LEU A 110 -2.98 3.39 -12.72
C LEU A 110 -4.36 3.79 -12.18
N THR A 111 -4.60 3.42 -10.93
CA THR A 111 -5.78 3.78 -10.13
C THR A 111 -5.43 4.76 -9.01
N GLN A 112 -4.24 5.38 -9.05
CA GLN A 112 -3.73 6.28 -8.03
C GLN A 112 -3.24 7.58 -8.68
N ARG A 113 -3.74 8.74 -8.25
CA ARG A 113 -3.14 10.03 -8.65
C ARG A 113 -1.77 10.19 -8.00
N ALA A 114 -0.79 10.69 -8.76
CA ALA A 114 0.52 10.97 -8.21
C ALA A 114 0.46 12.19 -7.28
N PHE A 115 1.31 12.21 -6.25
CA PHE A 115 1.63 13.43 -5.52
C PHE A 115 3.12 13.41 -5.19
N VAL A 116 3.83 14.46 -5.60
CA VAL A 116 5.30 14.52 -5.50
C VAL A 116 5.72 15.46 -4.38
N PHE A 117 6.51 14.96 -3.42
CA PHE A 117 7.29 15.86 -2.56
C PHE A 117 8.68 16.04 -3.15
N VAL A 118 9.03 17.26 -3.52
CA VAL A 118 10.40 17.61 -3.91
C VAL A 118 11.16 18.00 -2.65
N ALA A 119 12.16 17.21 -2.25
CA ALA A 119 13.05 17.58 -1.17
C ALA A 119 13.97 18.74 -1.60
N ASN A 120 14.31 19.60 -0.65
CA ASN A 120 15.06 20.83 -0.90
C ASN A 120 16.32 20.91 -0.03
N ASP A 121 16.96 19.77 0.24
CA ASP A 121 17.92 19.69 1.33
C ASP A 121 19.19 20.52 1.10
N ASP A 122 19.63 20.74 -0.13
CA ASP A 122 20.64 21.78 -0.47
C ASP A 122 20.11 22.93 -1.34
N ASN A 123 18.83 23.30 -1.16
CA ASN A 123 18.20 24.42 -1.86
C ASN A 123 18.15 24.30 -3.40
N ASN A 124 18.05 23.08 -3.92
CA ASN A 124 18.06 22.75 -5.35
C ASN A 124 16.70 22.27 -5.91
N ALA A 125 15.60 22.39 -5.15
CA ALA A 125 14.28 21.89 -5.54
C ALA A 125 13.79 22.36 -6.92
N THR A 126 14.23 23.54 -7.38
CA THR A 126 13.90 24.10 -8.71
C THR A 126 14.14 23.10 -9.84
N ILE A 127 15.23 22.32 -9.75
CA ILE A 127 15.61 21.29 -10.73
C ILE A 127 14.46 20.31 -11.02
N HIS A 128 13.75 19.86 -9.98
CA HIS A 128 12.62 18.93 -10.14
C HIS A 128 11.29 19.65 -10.32
N THR A 129 11.08 20.82 -9.69
CA THR A 129 9.83 21.56 -9.87
C THR A 129 9.68 22.11 -11.29
N ASP A 130 10.78 22.47 -11.96
CA ASP A 130 10.74 22.95 -13.35
C ASP A 130 10.34 21.85 -14.33
N VAL A 131 10.73 20.59 -14.08
CA VAL A 131 10.25 19.43 -14.82
C VAL A 131 8.75 19.22 -14.61
N LEU A 132 8.27 19.31 -13.37
CA LEU A 132 6.85 19.19 -13.03
C LEU A 132 6.01 20.32 -13.65
N ASN A 133 6.49 21.56 -13.59
CA ASN A 133 5.88 22.73 -14.22
C ASN A 133 5.83 22.59 -15.75
N ALA A 134 6.91 22.14 -16.38
CA ALA A 134 6.96 21.85 -17.81
C ALA A 134 5.95 20.75 -18.19
N ALA A 135 5.80 19.71 -17.36
CA ALA A 135 4.78 18.67 -17.50
C ALA A 135 3.34 19.15 -17.20
N GLY A 136 3.15 20.30 -16.55
CA GLY A 136 1.83 20.85 -16.24
C GLY A 136 1.21 20.37 -14.93
N PHE A 137 2.03 19.88 -14.00
CA PHE A 137 1.64 19.61 -12.62
C PHE A 137 1.48 20.93 -11.87
N VAL A 138 0.51 21.00 -10.94
CA VAL A 138 0.19 22.22 -10.18
C VAL A 138 0.80 22.18 -8.79
N ALA A 139 1.56 23.21 -8.42
CA ALA A 139 2.11 23.38 -7.09
C ALA A 139 1.00 23.47 -6.03
N GLY A 140 1.15 22.75 -4.92
CA GLY A 140 0.12 22.64 -3.86
C GLY A 140 -0.94 21.58 -4.11
N GLU A 141 -1.18 21.17 -5.36
CA GLU A 141 -2.18 20.13 -5.70
C GLU A 141 -1.57 18.78 -6.11
N ASP A 142 -0.52 18.82 -6.93
CA ASP A 142 0.15 17.66 -7.54
C ASP A 142 1.57 17.48 -7.02
N TYR A 143 2.18 18.56 -6.52
CA TYR A 143 3.47 18.52 -5.87
C TYR A 143 3.62 19.61 -4.83
N ALA A 144 4.53 19.41 -3.88
CA ALA A 144 4.97 20.44 -2.94
C ALA A 144 6.46 20.27 -2.60
N VAL A 145 7.07 21.31 -2.03
CA VAL A 145 8.49 21.30 -1.68
C VAL A 145 8.65 21.06 -0.17
N LEU A 146 9.39 20.01 0.21
CA LEU A 146 9.81 19.79 1.59
C LEU A 146 11.01 20.69 1.90
N GLN A 147 10.82 21.62 2.83
CA GLN A 147 11.87 22.56 3.22
C GLN A 147 12.89 21.91 4.16
N ARG A 148 14.18 22.24 3.95
CA ARG A 148 15.33 21.71 4.69
C ARG A 148 15.18 21.90 6.22
N PRO A 149 15.68 20.95 7.05
CA PRO A 149 16.13 19.61 6.67
C PRO A 149 14.94 18.64 6.58
N THR A 150 14.87 17.82 5.55
CA THR A 150 13.85 16.78 5.35
C THR A 150 14.02 15.67 6.39
N THR A 151 13.46 15.89 7.58
CA THR A 151 13.62 14.99 8.73
C THR A 151 12.48 13.98 8.84
N ALA A 152 12.64 12.98 9.73
CA ALA A 152 11.60 12.04 10.14
C ALA A 152 10.28 12.71 10.63
N ALA A 153 10.31 14.01 10.96
CA ALA A 153 9.11 14.77 11.30
C ALA A 153 8.27 15.17 10.08
N GLN A 154 8.89 15.38 8.91
CA GLN A 154 8.24 15.68 7.64
C GLN A 154 8.07 14.41 6.79
N LEU A 155 9.14 13.62 6.68
CA LEU A 155 9.21 12.41 5.88
C LEU A 155 9.06 11.19 6.78
N ASN A 156 7.89 10.55 6.76
CA ASN A 156 7.58 9.37 7.55
C ASN A 156 6.56 8.50 6.83
N GLY A 157 6.31 7.30 7.35
CA GLY A 157 5.42 6.33 6.71
C GLY A 157 3.97 6.79 6.47
N ASN A 158 3.49 7.83 7.17
CA ASN A 158 2.14 8.38 6.97
C ASN A 158 2.09 9.56 5.98
N LEU A 159 3.22 9.99 5.41
CA LEU A 159 3.29 11.15 4.52
C LEU A 159 2.47 10.93 3.24
N CYS A 160 1.59 11.87 2.93
CA CYS A 160 0.80 11.85 1.70
C CYS A 160 1.61 12.40 0.52
N ALA A 161 2.48 11.55 -0.02
CA ALA A 161 3.03 11.59 -1.37
C ALA A 161 3.17 10.17 -1.90
N THR A 162 3.04 9.98 -3.21
CA THR A 162 3.37 8.71 -3.87
C THR A 162 4.88 8.56 -4.04
N ILE A 163 5.57 9.68 -4.29
CA ILE A 163 7.02 9.72 -4.50
C ILE A 163 7.64 10.95 -3.82
N VAL A 164 8.85 10.78 -3.28
CA VAL A 164 9.72 11.87 -2.84
C VAL A 164 10.92 11.96 -3.78
N THR A 165 11.28 13.16 -4.23
CA THR A 165 12.36 13.36 -5.20
C THR A 165 13.40 14.34 -4.66
N GLU A 166 14.67 13.95 -4.62
CA GLU A 166 15.77 14.80 -4.14
C GLU A 166 16.74 15.10 -5.30
N PRO A 167 16.76 16.33 -5.84
CA PRO A 167 17.55 16.69 -7.01
C PRO A 167 19.05 16.80 -6.75
N HIS A 168 19.46 17.20 -5.54
CA HIS A 168 20.85 17.35 -5.13
C HIS A 168 20.96 17.54 -3.62
N TYR A 169 21.56 16.56 -2.95
CA TYR A 169 21.88 16.61 -1.52
C TYR A 169 23.28 16.08 -1.26
N ASP A 170 24.17 16.88 -0.66
CA ASP A 170 25.50 16.52 -0.17
C ASP A 170 25.47 16.36 1.36
N GLY A 171 25.03 15.19 1.81
CA GLY A 171 24.84 14.91 3.23
C GLY A 171 26.12 15.04 4.07
N THR A 172 27.32 14.99 3.47
CA THR A 172 28.57 15.24 4.21
C THR A 172 28.71 16.68 4.71
N ARG A 173 27.84 17.60 4.25
CA ARG A 173 27.77 19.00 4.68
C ARG A 173 26.56 19.29 5.57
N ASP A 174 25.77 18.28 5.93
CA ASP A 174 24.56 18.44 6.72
C ASP A 174 24.66 17.70 8.05
N ALA A 175 24.52 18.45 9.15
CA ALA A 175 24.53 17.87 10.51
C ALA A 175 23.34 16.94 10.79
N ASN A 176 22.35 16.88 9.89
CA ASN A 176 21.15 16.06 10.01
C ASN A 176 21.20 14.77 9.17
N TYR A 177 22.31 14.48 8.48
CA TYR A 177 22.45 13.42 7.48
C TYR A 177 21.86 12.06 7.88
N ASP A 178 22.22 11.53 9.06
CA ASP A 178 21.61 10.31 9.64
C ASP A 178 20.08 10.36 9.64
N THR A 179 19.51 11.48 10.10
CA THR A 179 18.06 11.65 10.26
C THR A 179 17.32 11.89 8.96
N VAL A 180 18.00 12.41 7.93
CA VAL A 180 17.45 12.56 6.57
C VAL A 180 17.40 11.19 5.89
N VAL A 181 18.51 10.44 5.86
CA VAL A 181 18.55 9.14 5.19
C VAL A 181 17.71 8.09 5.92
N ALA A 182 17.65 8.13 7.26
CA ALA A 182 16.70 7.30 8.02
C ALA A 182 15.24 7.60 7.66
N ALA A 183 14.86 8.87 7.51
CA ALA A 183 13.51 9.26 7.12
C ALA A 183 13.14 8.82 5.69
N VAL A 184 14.10 8.91 4.76
CA VAL A 184 13.98 8.40 3.38
C VAL A 184 13.75 6.89 3.39
N ARG A 185 14.53 6.14 4.19
CA ARG A 185 14.36 4.70 4.39
C ARG A 185 12.99 4.35 4.99
N ASP A 186 12.54 5.06 6.03
CA ASP A 186 11.23 4.86 6.66
C ASP A 186 10.07 5.10 5.69
N PHE A 187 10.17 6.12 4.83
CA PHE A 187 9.18 6.39 3.80
C PHE A 187 9.16 5.29 2.72
N LEU A 188 10.32 4.84 2.25
CA LEU A 188 10.44 3.71 1.33
C LEU A 188 9.83 2.43 1.89
N LEU A 189 10.21 2.03 3.11
CA LEU A 189 9.68 0.84 3.78
C LEU A 189 8.17 0.92 4.09
N SER A 190 7.58 2.12 4.04
CA SER A 190 6.12 2.30 4.15
C SER A 190 5.35 2.09 2.84
N GLY A 191 6.04 1.84 1.71
CA GLY A 191 5.45 1.73 0.38
C GLY A 191 5.51 3.02 -0.47
N GLY A 192 6.17 4.08 0.00
CA GLY A 192 6.49 5.25 -0.82
C GLY A 192 7.61 4.96 -1.82
N ASN A 193 7.73 5.78 -2.87
CA ASN A 193 8.81 5.69 -3.86
C ASN A 193 9.81 6.85 -3.68
N VAL A 194 11.08 6.68 -4.01
CA VAL A 194 12.09 7.75 -3.94
C VAL A 194 12.90 7.84 -5.22
N LEU A 195 13.03 9.04 -5.79
CA LEU A 195 14.02 9.33 -6.82
C LEU A 195 15.13 10.21 -6.25
N ALA A 196 16.39 9.78 -6.41
CA ALA A 196 17.55 10.59 -6.12
C ALA A 196 18.28 10.93 -7.42
N GLN A 197 18.66 12.20 -7.57
CA GLN A 197 19.40 12.70 -8.72
C GLN A 197 20.71 13.36 -8.29
N CYS A 198 21.68 13.40 -9.22
CA CYS A 198 22.97 14.05 -9.02
C CYS A 198 23.65 13.60 -7.71
N LYS A 199 24.08 14.52 -6.84
CA LYS A 199 24.79 14.21 -5.59
C LYS A 199 23.96 13.35 -4.61
N ALA A 200 22.63 13.43 -4.67
CA ALA A 200 21.76 12.64 -3.81
C ALA A 200 21.90 11.13 -4.04
N VAL A 201 22.26 10.71 -5.27
CA VAL A 201 22.53 9.30 -5.59
C VAL A 201 23.66 8.76 -4.72
N GLU A 202 24.77 9.48 -4.60
CA GLU A 202 25.91 9.09 -3.76
C GLU A 202 25.60 9.25 -2.26
N SER A 203 24.94 10.35 -1.86
CA SER A 203 24.61 10.58 -0.44
C SER A 203 23.62 9.57 0.12
N TYR A 204 22.62 9.13 -0.65
CA TYR A 204 21.69 8.11 -0.16
C TYR A 204 22.29 6.71 -0.26
N GLU A 205 23.05 6.38 -1.30
CA GLU A 205 23.60 5.03 -1.45
C GLU A 205 24.79 4.76 -0.52
N ASN A 206 25.66 5.74 -0.26
CA ASN A 206 26.88 5.55 0.54
C ASN A 206 26.74 5.93 2.02
N HIS A 207 25.53 6.20 2.51
CA HIS A 207 25.33 6.45 3.94
C HIS A 207 25.51 5.14 4.74
N SER A 208 26.55 5.08 5.59
CA SER A 208 26.98 3.88 6.31
C SER A 208 25.89 3.13 7.11
N THR A 209 25.01 3.85 7.81
CA THR A 209 23.98 3.24 8.67
C THR A 209 22.64 2.99 7.97
N PHE A 210 22.13 3.98 7.23
CA PHE A 210 20.77 3.97 6.68
C PHE A 210 20.69 3.94 5.16
N GLY A 211 21.82 4.03 4.45
CA GLY A 211 21.90 4.07 2.97
C GLY A 211 21.81 2.68 2.34
N HIS A 212 22.64 2.39 1.34
CA HIS A 212 22.73 1.07 0.69
C HIS A 212 21.35 0.55 0.21
N PHE A 213 20.67 1.36 -0.60
CA PHE A 213 19.34 1.08 -1.09
C PHE A 213 19.35 0.16 -2.32
N GLN A 214 20.38 0.27 -3.17
CA GLN A 214 20.52 -0.54 -4.38
C GLN A 214 21.67 -1.54 -4.32
N THR A 215 22.66 -1.36 -3.44
CA THR A 215 23.91 -2.14 -3.46
C THR A 215 24.33 -2.64 -2.08
N THR A 216 25.19 -3.66 -2.03
CA THR A 216 25.69 -4.27 -0.78
C THR A 216 26.81 -3.48 -0.11
N GLY A 217 27.60 -2.72 -0.88
CA GLY A 217 28.79 -2.01 -0.39
C GLY A 217 28.93 -0.57 -0.91
N GLY A 218 27.88 -0.01 -1.51
CA GLY A 218 27.87 1.34 -2.05
C GLY A 218 28.39 1.46 -3.48
N ILE A 219 28.56 2.72 -3.90
CA ILE A 219 28.95 3.16 -5.24
C ILE A 219 30.13 4.14 -5.19
N VAL A 220 30.76 4.36 -6.33
CA VAL A 220 31.84 5.35 -6.53
C VAL A 220 31.57 6.19 -7.77
N LYS A 221 32.18 7.38 -7.85
CA LYS A 221 32.19 8.24 -9.05
C LYS A 221 33.37 7.86 -9.97
N PRO A 222 33.15 7.22 -11.14
CA PRO A 222 34.22 6.76 -12.02
C PRO A 222 34.73 7.86 -12.97
N SER A 223 35.82 7.55 -13.70
CA SER A 223 36.31 8.33 -14.83
C SER A 223 35.31 8.42 -15.98
N ASP A 224 35.42 9.46 -16.82
CA ASP A 224 34.54 9.66 -17.97
C ASP A 224 34.85 8.68 -19.11
N PRO A 225 33.90 7.82 -19.54
CA PRO A 225 34.15 6.91 -20.66
C PRO A 225 34.01 7.59 -22.03
N LYS A 226 33.29 8.73 -22.13
CA LYS A 226 32.92 9.37 -23.41
C LYS A 226 32.31 8.42 -24.46
N THR A 227 31.63 7.37 -24.02
CA THR A 227 30.84 6.45 -24.86
C THR A 227 29.34 6.72 -24.72
N GLY A 228 28.57 6.33 -25.74
CA GLY A 228 27.10 6.38 -25.75
C GLY A 228 26.47 5.40 -24.74
N PHE A 229 25.15 5.26 -24.79
CA PHE A 229 24.39 4.49 -23.81
C PHE A 229 23.87 3.14 -24.34
N GLU A 230 23.85 2.16 -23.44
CA GLU A 230 23.12 0.90 -23.56
C GLU A 230 21.89 0.94 -22.64
N TYR A 231 20.73 0.60 -23.18
CA TYR A 231 19.45 0.58 -22.46
C TYR A 231 19.08 -0.85 -22.10
N LEU A 232 19.28 -1.22 -20.83
CA LEU A 232 19.21 -2.61 -20.38
C LEU A 232 17.82 -3.06 -19.92
N ALA A 233 16.93 -2.11 -19.63
CA ALA A 233 15.54 -2.38 -19.24
C ALA A 233 14.53 -1.59 -20.12
N PRO A 234 14.53 -1.75 -21.45
CA PRO A 234 13.72 -0.97 -22.39
C PRO A 234 12.21 -1.27 -22.33
N ASP A 235 11.81 -2.37 -21.71
CA ASP A 235 10.43 -2.79 -21.46
C ASP A 235 9.91 -2.42 -20.05
N LEU A 236 10.75 -1.75 -19.23
CA LEU A 236 10.35 -1.29 -17.90
C LEU A 236 9.92 0.19 -17.88
N PRO A 237 8.93 0.59 -17.05
CA PRO A 237 8.32 1.92 -17.10
C PRO A 237 9.29 3.09 -16.93
N PHE A 238 10.32 2.98 -16.10
CA PHE A 238 11.31 4.05 -15.90
C PHE A 238 12.06 4.42 -17.20
N SER A 239 12.28 3.45 -18.10
CA SER A 239 12.98 3.62 -19.38
C SER A 239 12.09 4.04 -20.56
N GLN A 240 10.82 4.38 -20.34
CA GLN A 240 9.89 4.63 -21.45
C GLN A 240 10.09 6.01 -22.10
N PHE A 241 10.91 6.02 -23.13
CA PHE A 241 11.12 7.13 -24.05
C PHE A 241 11.66 6.63 -25.40
N ILE A 242 11.67 7.51 -26.41
CA ILE A 242 12.18 7.19 -27.74
C ILE A 242 13.43 8.01 -28.06
N GLY A 243 14.46 7.38 -28.63
CA GLY A 243 15.77 7.99 -28.89
C GLY A 243 16.65 8.02 -27.64
N ASP A 244 17.78 8.73 -27.70
CA ASP A 244 18.80 8.66 -26.65
C ASP A 244 18.54 9.52 -25.41
N LEU A 245 19.28 9.27 -24.33
CA LEU A 245 19.36 10.10 -23.13
C LEU A 245 20.57 11.05 -23.23
N ALA A 246 20.44 12.30 -22.76
CA ALA A 246 21.57 13.23 -22.72
C ALA A 246 22.60 12.83 -21.65
N ASP A 247 23.89 12.78 -21.97
CA ASP A 247 24.95 12.57 -20.98
C ASP A 247 25.23 13.86 -20.17
N ARG A 248 24.26 14.24 -19.33
CA ARG A 248 24.38 15.42 -18.48
C ARG A 248 25.50 15.29 -17.45
N GLY A 249 26.29 16.35 -17.33
CA GLY A 249 27.23 16.56 -16.22
C GLY A 249 26.53 16.71 -14.87
N GLY A 250 27.30 16.95 -13.81
CA GLY A 250 26.80 17.14 -12.45
C GLY A 250 27.84 16.77 -11.40
N ALA A 251 27.47 16.84 -10.11
CA ALA A 251 28.31 16.34 -9.03
C ALA A 251 28.53 14.82 -9.15
N ILE A 252 27.47 14.07 -9.44
CA ILE A 252 27.51 12.66 -9.88
C ILE A 252 26.90 12.60 -11.28
N PRO A 253 27.73 12.67 -12.36
CA PRO A 253 27.25 12.56 -13.73
C PRO A 253 26.93 11.10 -14.11
N ARG A 254 27.53 10.14 -13.40
CA ARG A 254 27.45 8.68 -13.54
C ARG A 254 28.15 8.04 -12.34
N TYR A 255 27.86 6.77 -12.05
CA TYR A 255 28.42 6.00 -10.94
C TYR A 255 28.83 4.60 -11.38
N ALA A 256 29.62 3.90 -10.57
CA ALA A 256 29.92 2.48 -10.69
C ALA A 256 29.77 1.84 -9.30
N LEU A 257 29.63 0.52 -9.22
CA LEU A 257 29.65 -0.18 -7.93
C LEU A 257 31.02 -0.01 -7.27
N ALA A 258 31.05 0.13 -5.94
CA ALA A 258 32.30 0.11 -5.19
C ALA A 258 32.98 -1.28 -5.28
N THR A 259 34.29 -1.36 -5.03
CA THR A 259 35.02 -2.64 -5.06
C THR A 259 34.41 -3.64 -4.07
N GLY A 260 33.98 -4.81 -4.56
CA GLY A 260 33.30 -5.83 -3.76
C GLY A 260 31.80 -5.60 -3.55
N SER A 261 31.25 -4.48 -4.02
CA SER A 261 29.81 -4.19 -4.00
C SER A 261 29.09 -4.86 -5.17
N SER A 262 27.90 -5.37 -4.90
CA SER A 262 26.96 -5.94 -5.88
C SER A 262 25.62 -5.24 -5.76
N PHE A 263 24.77 -5.31 -6.79
CA PHE A 263 23.37 -4.95 -6.61
C PHE A 263 22.69 -5.87 -5.58
N THR A 264 21.68 -5.33 -4.89
CA THR A 264 20.80 -6.03 -3.94
C THR A 264 19.40 -5.41 -3.99
N ASN A 265 18.41 -5.94 -3.27
CA ASN A 265 17.03 -5.45 -3.25
C ASN A 265 16.39 -5.41 -4.67
N GLY A 266 16.70 -6.41 -5.51
CA GLY A 266 16.29 -6.40 -6.92
C GLY A 266 16.95 -5.28 -7.76
N GLY A 267 18.05 -4.71 -7.28
CA GLY A 267 18.82 -3.65 -7.93
C GLY A 267 19.28 -4.06 -9.33
N HIS A 268 19.00 -3.23 -10.33
CA HIS A 268 19.47 -3.45 -11.70
C HIS A 268 19.63 -2.13 -12.48
N PRO A 269 20.56 -2.09 -13.44
CA PRO A 269 20.75 -0.92 -14.30
C PRO A 269 19.62 -0.79 -15.33
N HIS A 270 19.18 0.44 -15.55
CA HIS A 270 18.30 0.81 -16.65
C HIS A 270 19.10 1.36 -17.85
N VAL A 271 20.13 2.17 -17.55
CA VAL A 271 20.98 2.81 -18.55
C VAL A 271 22.44 2.76 -18.08
N GLN A 272 23.32 2.23 -18.93
CA GLN A 272 24.77 2.20 -18.70
C GLN A 272 25.55 2.76 -19.89
N HIS A 273 26.79 3.18 -19.68
CA HIS A 273 27.69 3.57 -20.76
C HIS A 273 28.20 2.33 -21.49
N ALA A 274 28.10 2.37 -22.82
CA ALA A 274 28.47 1.28 -23.71
C ALA A 274 29.94 0.89 -23.56
N SER A 275 30.22 -0.41 -23.62
CA SER A 275 31.58 -0.98 -23.61
C SER A 275 32.46 -0.53 -22.42
N THR A 276 31.89 -0.41 -21.22
CA THR A 276 32.64 -0.01 -20.01
C THR A 276 32.90 -1.18 -19.03
N THR A 277 34.15 -1.31 -18.57
CA THR A 277 34.55 -2.29 -17.56
C THR A 277 35.39 -1.62 -16.46
N PRO A 278 34.99 -1.66 -15.18
CA PRO A 278 33.66 -2.09 -14.70
C PRO A 278 32.55 -1.21 -15.30
N PRO A 279 31.30 -1.71 -15.36
CA PRO A 279 30.17 -0.95 -15.92
C PRO A 279 29.96 0.39 -15.22
N LYS A 280 29.62 1.42 -16.00
CA LYS A 280 29.34 2.78 -15.51
C LYS A 280 27.89 3.13 -15.80
N PHE A 281 27.11 3.39 -14.76
CA PHE A 281 25.66 3.57 -14.85
C PHE A 281 25.26 5.04 -14.91
N LYS A 282 24.21 5.30 -15.71
CA LYS A 282 23.50 6.58 -15.76
C LYS A 282 22.19 6.49 -14.96
N ALA A 283 21.50 5.36 -15.02
CA ALA A 283 20.28 5.13 -14.24
C ALA A 283 20.13 3.67 -13.80
N SER A 284 19.59 3.45 -12.61
CA SER A 284 19.31 2.13 -12.03
C SER A 284 18.16 2.20 -11.02
N LEU A 285 17.55 1.06 -10.75
CA LEU A 285 16.37 0.93 -9.90
C LEU A 285 16.56 -0.23 -8.91
N SER A 286 16.10 -0.07 -7.68
CA SER A 286 15.88 -1.19 -6.74
C SER A 286 14.50 -1.09 -6.07
N LYS A 287 14.16 -2.10 -5.28
CA LYS A 287 12.92 -2.22 -4.51
C LYS A 287 13.23 -2.65 -3.07
N LEU A 288 13.18 -1.71 -2.14
CA LEU A 288 13.63 -1.90 -0.74
C LEU A 288 12.63 -2.67 0.15
N GLY A 289 11.36 -2.75 -0.25
CA GLY A 289 10.28 -3.37 0.53
C GLY A 289 9.32 -4.19 -0.33
N SER A 290 8.60 -5.12 0.30
CA SER A 290 7.61 -5.98 -0.36
C SER A 290 6.29 -5.23 -0.67
N GLY A 291 5.53 -5.73 -1.65
CA GLY A 291 4.26 -5.11 -2.09
C GLY A 291 4.43 -3.91 -3.02
N VAL A 292 3.39 -3.08 -3.18
CA VAL A 292 3.38 -1.94 -4.11
C VAL A 292 4.24 -0.77 -3.60
N GLY A 293 4.99 -0.14 -4.51
CA GLY A 293 5.93 0.94 -4.18
C GLY A 293 7.25 0.44 -3.62
N SER A 294 7.83 1.18 -2.67
CA SER A 294 9.16 0.94 -2.08
C SER A 294 10.31 1.00 -3.10
N LEU A 295 10.10 1.69 -4.23
CA LEU A 295 11.06 1.77 -5.34
C LEU A 295 12.05 2.90 -5.13
N VAL A 296 13.33 2.63 -5.41
CA VAL A 296 14.41 3.61 -5.37
C VAL A 296 14.96 3.81 -6.77
N PHE A 297 14.76 4.98 -7.34
CA PHE A 297 15.23 5.39 -8.65
C PHE A 297 16.50 6.23 -8.51
N TYR A 298 17.58 5.83 -9.17
CA TYR A 298 18.78 6.66 -9.31
C TYR A 298 18.89 7.17 -10.75
N LEU A 299 19.03 8.49 -10.89
CA LEU A 299 19.29 9.16 -12.16
C LEU A 299 20.51 10.07 -12.00
N ALA A 300 21.64 9.65 -12.54
CA ALA A 300 22.84 10.48 -12.53
C ALA A 300 22.79 11.57 -13.60
N GLY A 301 23.58 12.63 -13.39
CA GLY A 301 23.47 13.87 -14.15
C GLY A 301 22.57 14.90 -13.47
N HIS A 302 22.62 16.13 -13.99
CA HIS A 302 21.93 17.31 -13.46
C HIS A 302 20.68 17.67 -14.28
N ASP A 303 20.00 18.73 -13.87
CA ASP A 303 18.85 19.50 -14.42
C ASP A 303 18.21 19.28 -15.81
N TYR A 304 18.84 18.59 -16.76
CA TYR A 304 18.32 18.33 -18.11
C TYR A 304 17.61 19.56 -18.76
N PRO A 305 18.21 20.77 -18.80
CA PRO A 305 17.52 22.04 -19.08
C PRO A 305 17.31 22.30 -20.58
N GLY A 306 17.91 21.50 -21.48
CA GLY A 306 17.80 21.70 -22.92
C GLY A 306 16.43 21.31 -23.51
N SER A 307 16.20 21.71 -24.76
CA SER A 307 14.98 21.39 -25.52
C SER A 307 15.18 20.30 -26.58
N THR A 308 16.36 19.68 -26.65
CA THR A 308 16.61 18.54 -27.54
C THR A 308 15.90 17.31 -27.01
N ILE A 309 15.72 16.28 -27.86
CA ILE A 309 14.98 15.09 -27.44
C ILE A 309 15.70 14.32 -26.33
N GLU A 310 17.04 14.34 -26.32
CA GLU A 310 17.89 13.67 -25.34
C GLU A 310 17.81 14.32 -23.96
N GLU A 311 17.72 15.65 -23.93
CA GLU A 311 17.48 16.45 -22.73
C GLU A 311 16.04 16.21 -22.20
N ILE A 312 15.05 16.20 -23.09
CA ILE A 312 13.66 15.88 -22.74
C ILE A 312 13.55 14.44 -22.20
N ASN A 313 14.28 13.48 -22.76
CA ASN A 313 14.26 12.08 -22.32
C ASN A 313 14.75 11.89 -20.88
N GLY A 314 15.68 12.72 -20.39
CA GLY A 314 16.04 12.74 -18.96
C GLY A 314 14.88 13.20 -18.05
N ARG A 315 14.14 14.22 -18.48
CA ARG A 315 12.91 14.66 -17.80
C ARG A 315 11.81 13.60 -17.86
N ARG A 316 11.75 12.83 -18.96
CA ARG A 316 10.81 11.71 -19.11
C ARG A 316 11.13 10.58 -18.14
N MET A 317 12.40 10.24 -17.90
CA MET A 317 12.77 9.27 -16.84
C MET A 317 12.28 9.72 -15.47
N TYR A 318 12.47 11.00 -15.12
CA TYR A 318 11.92 11.58 -13.89
C TYR A 318 10.38 11.44 -13.81
N LEU A 319 9.65 11.83 -14.85
CA LEU A 319 8.18 11.74 -14.88
C LEU A 319 7.68 10.29 -14.91
N ASN A 320 8.42 9.38 -15.54
CA ASN A 320 8.13 7.96 -15.52
C ASN A 320 8.21 7.41 -14.08
N ALA A 321 9.22 7.81 -13.29
CA ALA A 321 9.30 7.46 -11.87
C ALA A 321 8.08 7.97 -11.08
N VAL A 322 7.62 9.19 -11.36
CA VAL A 322 6.44 9.81 -10.70
C VAL A 322 5.16 8.98 -10.84
N PHE A 323 4.96 8.29 -11.98
CA PHE A 323 3.78 7.45 -12.24
C PHE A 323 3.94 5.98 -11.82
N HIS A 324 5.03 5.58 -11.17
CA HIS A 324 5.08 4.24 -10.59
C HIS A 324 4.13 4.13 -9.39
N PRO A 325 3.28 3.09 -9.31
CA PRO A 325 2.38 2.88 -8.18
C PRO A 325 3.09 2.86 -6.82
N ALA A 326 2.45 3.42 -5.80
CA ALA A 326 2.98 3.48 -4.43
C ALA A 326 1.90 3.04 -3.41
N ARG A 327 2.25 2.22 -2.41
CA ARG A 327 1.32 1.95 -1.30
C ARG A 327 1.35 3.13 -0.32
N ARG A 328 0.30 3.95 -0.33
CA ARG A 328 0.14 5.10 0.57
C ARG A 328 -1.10 4.92 1.46
N PRO A 329 -1.15 5.52 2.66
CA PRO A 329 -2.34 5.45 3.51
C PRO A 329 -3.60 5.98 2.80
N ARG A 330 -4.74 5.25 2.91
CA ARG A 330 -6.02 5.64 2.28
C ARG A 330 -6.47 7.08 2.60
N GLN A 331 -6.18 7.57 3.80
CA GLN A 331 -6.43 8.95 4.24
C GLN A 331 -5.83 10.03 3.30
N CYS A 332 -4.85 9.68 2.46
CA CYS A 332 -4.27 10.60 1.47
C CYS A 332 -5.19 10.85 0.27
N GLY A 333 -6.25 10.05 0.08
CA GLY A 333 -7.21 10.23 -1.01
C GLY A 333 -6.54 10.21 -2.39
N PHE A 334 -5.59 9.30 -2.59
CA PHE A 334 -4.90 9.12 -3.87
C PHE A 334 -5.54 8.03 -4.74
N GLU A 335 -6.13 7.01 -4.11
CA GLU A 335 -6.86 5.93 -4.78
C GLU A 335 -8.15 6.45 -5.41
N ILE A 336 -8.36 6.09 -6.67
CA ILE A 336 -9.61 6.31 -7.41
C ILE A 336 -10.63 5.30 -6.85
N PRO A 337 -11.81 5.76 -6.36
CA PRO A 337 -12.84 4.84 -5.88
C PRO A 337 -13.31 3.92 -7.01
N THR A 338 -13.02 2.62 -6.89
CA THR A 338 -13.56 1.62 -7.81
C THR A 338 -15.05 1.47 -7.53
N SER A 339 -15.88 2.09 -8.36
CA SER A 339 -17.30 1.73 -8.40
C SER A 339 -17.41 0.28 -8.86
N THR A 340 -17.76 -0.63 -7.94
CA THR A 340 -18.21 -1.98 -8.30
C THR A 340 -19.24 -1.85 -9.41
N PRO A 341 -19.07 -2.52 -10.57
CA PRO A 341 -20.09 -2.48 -11.60
C PRO A 341 -21.36 -3.09 -11.00
N THR A 342 -22.39 -2.27 -10.76
CA THR A 342 -23.73 -2.78 -10.53
C THR A 342 -24.12 -3.52 -11.80
N ARG A 343 -23.96 -4.84 -11.78
CA ARG A 343 -24.35 -5.70 -12.89
C ARG A 343 -25.87 -5.64 -12.96
N THR A 344 -26.40 -4.70 -13.74
CA THR A 344 -27.82 -4.67 -14.10
C THR A 344 -28.13 -6.05 -14.66
N ALA A 345 -28.90 -6.82 -13.90
CA ALA A 345 -29.16 -8.19 -14.25
C ALA A 345 -29.97 -8.20 -15.54
N THR A 346 -29.32 -8.54 -16.65
CA THR A 346 -30.03 -8.99 -17.85
C THR A 346 -30.95 -10.12 -17.41
N PRO A 347 -32.28 -10.00 -17.54
CA PRO A 347 -33.20 -11.04 -17.09
C PRO A 347 -32.95 -12.28 -17.95
N THR A 348 -32.30 -13.27 -17.34
CA THR A 348 -32.19 -14.61 -17.94
C THR A 348 -33.60 -15.19 -18.02
N PRO A 349 -34.04 -15.73 -19.17
CA PRO A 349 -35.38 -16.27 -19.28
C PRO A 349 -35.55 -17.46 -18.33
N THR A 350 -36.40 -17.30 -17.32
CA THR A 350 -36.73 -18.35 -16.36
C THR A 350 -37.51 -19.45 -17.06
N ASN A 351 -36.82 -20.54 -17.43
CA ASN A 351 -37.48 -21.81 -17.76
C ASN A 351 -38.04 -22.43 -16.48
N THR A 352 -39.24 -21.99 -16.10
CA THR A 352 -40.01 -22.55 -14.99
C THR A 352 -40.46 -23.97 -15.34
N ALA A 353 -39.73 -24.97 -14.85
CA ALA A 353 -40.19 -26.36 -14.89
C ALA A 353 -41.35 -26.55 -13.90
N VAL A 354 -42.59 -26.47 -14.40
CA VAL A 354 -43.81 -26.76 -13.63
C VAL A 354 -44.02 -28.28 -13.59
N PRO A 355 -44.21 -28.90 -12.41
CA PRO A 355 -44.56 -30.32 -12.33
C PRO A 355 -46.06 -30.51 -12.63
N THR A 356 -46.40 -31.21 -13.70
CA THR A 356 -47.79 -31.55 -14.03
C THR A 356 -48.15 -32.98 -13.64
N SER A 357 -49.03 -33.11 -12.66
CA SER A 357 -49.76 -34.36 -12.38
C SER A 357 -50.76 -34.67 -13.49
N SER A 358 -51.09 -35.95 -13.66
CA SER A 358 -52.02 -36.46 -14.66
C SER A 358 -53.49 -36.14 -14.35
N GLN A 359 -54.27 -35.68 -15.35
CA GLN A 359 -55.60 -36.26 -15.58
C GLN A 359 -56.14 -36.07 -17.01
N LEU A 360 -57.10 -36.95 -17.31
CA LEU A 360 -57.68 -37.38 -18.58
C LEU A 360 -58.67 -36.38 -19.24
N ALA A 361 -58.91 -36.58 -20.55
CA ALA A 361 -60.17 -36.34 -21.32
C ALA A 361 -60.18 -35.24 -22.44
N THR A 362 -59.99 -35.73 -23.67
CA THR A 362 -60.72 -35.47 -24.95
C THR A 362 -61.99 -34.59 -24.99
N PRO A 363 -62.45 -34.13 -26.18
CA PRO A 363 -61.74 -33.60 -27.37
C PRO A 363 -62.47 -32.35 -27.98
N THR A 364 -62.05 -31.82 -29.14
CA THR A 364 -62.91 -31.44 -30.32
C THR A 364 -62.09 -30.70 -31.41
N ALA A 365 -62.53 -30.86 -32.67
CA ALA A 365 -62.06 -30.37 -33.97
C ALA A 365 -61.61 -28.87 -34.06
N THR A 366 -60.94 -28.38 -35.13
CA THR A 366 -60.99 -28.78 -36.56
C THR A 366 -59.70 -28.43 -37.33
N ASN A 367 -59.36 -29.25 -38.33
CA ASN A 367 -58.43 -28.95 -39.45
C ASN A 367 -59.16 -28.07 -40.51
N PRO A 368 -58.56 -27.59 -41.64
CA PRO A 368 -57.42 -28.16 -42.39
C PRO A 368 -56.38 -27.18 -43.01
N GLY A 369 -55.28 -27.76 -43.53
CA GLY A 369 -54.36 -27.14 -44.49
C GLY A 369 -52.89 -27.14 -44.02
N GLY A 370 -51.99 -28.02 -44.45
CA GLY A 370 -52.09 -29.07 -45.47
C GLY A 370 -51.10 -28.83 -46.61
N PHE A 371 -49.87 -29.35 -46.49
CA PHE A 371 -49.01 -29.78 -47.60
C PHE A 371 -47.94 -30.77 -47.08
N ASN A 372 -47.71 -31.82 -47.87
CA ASN A 372 -46.73 -32.91 -47.74
C ASN A 372 -45.95 -32.90 -49.10
N PRO A 373 -44.83 -33.62 -49.36
CA PRO A 373 -44.30 -34.76 -48.57
C PRO A 373 -42.77 -34.99 -48.49
N THR A 374 -42.40 -36.03 -47.73
CA THR A 374 -41.16 -36.87 -47.85
C THR A 374 -39.85 -36.25 -47.28
N ALA A 375 -39.01 -36.93 -46.48
CA ALA A 375 -38.79 -38.37 -46.27
C ALA A 375 -38.55 -38.80 -44.78
N THR A 376 -39.05 -40.00 -44.43
CA THR A 376 -38.31 -41.19 -43.91
C THR A 376 -37.04 -40.93 -43.07
N SER A 377 -37.03 -41.12 -41.73
CA SER A 377 -36.69 -42.35 -40.95
C SER A 377 -35.32 -42.99 -41.33
N THR A 378 -34.46 -43.57 -40.47
CA THR A 378 -34.52 -44.15 -39.11
C THR A 378 -33.05 -44.37 -38.64
N GLY A 379 -32.64 -44.48 -37.36
CA GLY A 379 -33.30 -44.32 -36.05
C GLY A 379 -32.88 -45.41 -35.03
N THR A 380 -32.68 -45.06 -33.74
CA THR A 380 -32.54 -45.98 -32.55
C THR A 380 -31.18 -46.74 -32.43
N LEU A 381 -30.59 -47.10 -31.27
CA LEU A 381 -31.05 -47.32 -29.87
C LEU A 381 -30.02 -46.84 -28.81
N ALA A 382 -30.50 -46.65 -27.58
CA ALA A 382 -29.68 -46.46 -26.38
C ALA A 382 -29.64 -47.75 -25.52
N SER A 383 -28.67 -47.85 -24.61
CA SER A 383 -28.83 -48.62 -23.36
C SER A 383 -27.84 -48.21 -22.26
N PHE A 384 -28.33 -48.20 -21.02
CA PHE A 384 -27.59 -47.99 -19.77
C PHE A 384 -26.95 -49.36 -19.33
N THR A 385 -26.18 -49.56 -18.24
CA THR A 385 -26.43 -49.17 -16.84
C THR A 385 -25.26 -49.56 -15.90
N ALA A 386 -25.12 -48.83 -14.77
CA ALA A 386 -24.73 -49.28 -13.41
C ALA A 386 -23.28 -49.74 -13.02
N THR A 387 -22.81 -49.10 -11.93
CA THR A 387 -21.71 -49.40 -10.96
C THR A 387 -22.02 -50.64 -10.06
N PRO A 388 -21.16 -51.17 -9.12
CA PRO A 388 -20.12 -50.49 -8.32
C PRO A 388 -18.77 -51.23 -7.95
N THR A 389 -17.89 -50.46 -7.30
CA THR A 389 -16.66 -50.69 -6.46
C THR A 389 -16.75 -51.91 -5.49
N PRO A 390 -15.66 -52.65 -5.07
CA PRO A 390 -14.45 -52.08 -4.44
C PRO A 390 -13.04 -52.77 -4.60
N THR A 391 -12.01 -52.03 -4.15
CA THR A 391 -10.56 -52.35 -3.96
C THR A 391 -10.31 -53.35 -2.80
N PRO A 392 -9.12 -54.02 -2.64
CA PRO A 392 -7.81 -53.34 -2.37
C PRO A 392 -6.46 -54.03 -2.77
N ALA A 393 -5.40 -53.20 -2.79
CA ALA A 393 -4.00 -53.44 -2.37
C ALA A 393 -2.95 -54.29 -3.15
N SER A 394 -1.82 -53.62 -3.43
CA SER A 394 -0.40 -54.02 -3.27
C SER A 394 0.27 -55.16 -4.08
N ALA A 395 1.34 -54.81 -4.83
CA ALA A 395 2.72 -55.33 -4.63
C ALA A 395 3.78 -54.54 -5.45
N THR A 396 5.05 -54.68 -5.06
CA THR A 396 6.21 -53.83 -5.44
C THR A 396 7.25 -54.57 -6.32
N ALA A 397 8.25 -53.82 -6.84
CA ALA A 397 9.59 -54.25 -7.33
C ALA A 397 9.73 -54.63 -8.83
N THR A 398 10.87 -54.44 -9.52
CA THR A 398 12.09 -53.61 -9.33
C THR A 398 12.84 -53.48 -10.67
N ARG A 399 13.68 -52.43 -10.81
CA ARG A 399 14.47 -52.03 -12.01
C ARG A 399 15.47 -53.07 -12.56
N THR A 400 15.71 -53.01 -13.87
CA THR A 400 17.07 -53.07 -14.48
C THR A 400 17.12 -52.26 -15.80
N PRO A 401 18.29 -51.71 -16.22
CA PRO A 401 18.36 -50.62 -17.22
C PRO A 401 18.91 -51.03 -18.60
N SER A 402 18.68 -50.19 -19.62
CA SER A 402 19.58 -50.06 -20.77
C SER A 402 19.47 -48.66 -21.42
N ASN A 403 20.45 -48.28 -22.23
CA ASN A 403 20.88 -46.89 -22.42
C ASN A 403 20.33 -46.17 -23.66
N SER A 404 20.28 -44.83 -23.52
CA SER A 404 20.64 -43.81 -24.52
C SER A 404 20.09 -43.90 -25.95
N GLY A 405 18.94 -43.25 -26.16
CA GLY A 405 18.74 -42.36 -27.30
C GLY A 405 18.31 -41.00 -26.76
N SER A 406 19.08 -39.92 -26.99
CA SER A 406 18.81 -38.60 -26.42
C SER A 406 17.61 -37.93 -27.10
N PRO A 407 16.54 -37.58 -26.35
CA PRO A 407 15.59 -36.57 -26.77
C PRO A 407 15.99 -35.23 -26.13
N THR A 408 15.96 -34.17 -26.94
CA THR A 408 16.00 -32.78 -26.48
C THR A 408 14.99 -32.59 -25.34
N ALA A 409 15.38 -31.92 -24.25
CA ALA A 409 14.48 -31.61 -23.16
C ALA A 409 13.40 -30.62 -23.62
N SER A 410 12.26 -31.15 -24.08
CA SER A 410 11.01 -30.41 -24.00
C SER A 410 10.74 -30.15 -22.52
N PRO A 411 10.41 -28.92 -22.09
CA PRO A 411 9.99 -28.70 -20.72
C PRO A 411 8.76 -29.57 -20.46
N THR A 412 8.84 -30.41 -19.44
CA THR A 412 7.65 -31.04 -18.87
C THR A 412 6.76 -29.92 -18.38
N ILE A 413 5.54 -29.84 -18.90
CA ILE A 413 4.51 -28.97 -18.33
C ILE A 413 4.33 -29.42 -16.88
N GLY A 414 4.63 -28.52 -15.94
CA GLY A 414 4.48 -28.74 -14.51
C GLY A 414 3.06 -29.20 -14.18
N LEU A 415 2.96 -30.09 -13.20
CA LEU A 415 1.66 -30.36 -12.59
C LEU A 415 1.41 -29.25 -11.59
N CYS A 416 0.60 -28.27 -11.99
CA CYS A 416 0.16 -27.19 -11.12
C CYS A 416 -0.28 -27.72 -9.74
N GLY A 417 0.05 -26.99 -8.69
CA GLY A 417 -0.27 -27.30 -7.30
C GLY A 417 0.78 -28.15 -6.60
N ASN A 418 2.04 -28.07 -7.04
CA ASN A 418 3.15 -28.87 -6.51
C ASN A 418 4.07 -28.10 -5.53
N GLY A 419 3.98 -26.77 -5.51
CA GLY A 419 4.74 -25.85 -4.66
C GLY A 419 5.94 -25.18 -5.33
N ASP A 420 6.33 -25.61 -6.53
CA ASP A 420 7.40 -25.02 -7.35
C ASP A 420 6.81 -24.34 -8.59
N LEU A 421 7.20 -23.08 -8.85
CA LEU A 421 6.68 -22.29 -9.98
C LEU A 421 7.32 -22.72 -11.31
N ASP A 422 6.56 -23.46 -12.13
CA ASP A 422 7.05 -24.09 -13.36
C ASP A 422 6.87 -23.23 -14.64
N PRO A 423 7.60 -23.53 -15.73
CA PRO A 423 7.53 -22.76 -16.97
C PRO A 423 6.15 -22.77 -17.64
N GLY A 424 5.40 -21.68 -17.48
CA GLY A 424 4.08 -21.45 -18.08
C GLY A 424 3.04 -20.98 -17.07
N GLU A 425 3.30 -21.19 -15.79
CA GLU A 425 2.50 -20.79 -14.64
C GLU A 425 2.74 -19.31 -14.29
N THR A 426 1.84 -18.71 -13.51
CA THR A 426 2.06 -17.38 -12.92
C THR A 426 2.00 -17.36 -11.39
N CYS A 427 1.62 -18.48 -10.78
CA CYS A 427 1.76 -18.83 -9.36
C CYS A 427 1.74 -20.35 -9.24
N ASP A 428 2.30 -20.90 -8.16
CA ASP A 428 1.97 -22.22 -7.62
C ASP A 428 2.06 -22.06 -6.09
N ASP A 429 1.04 -22.51 -5.36
CA ASP A 429 0.93 -22.39 -3.90
C ASP A 429 0.90 -23.74 -3.18
N GLY A 430 1.23 -24.83 -3.88
CA GLY A 430 1.23 -26.19 -3.36
C GLY A 430 -0.13 -26.87 -3.32
N ASN A 431 -1.14 -26.33 -4.01
CA ASN A 431 -2.46 -26.95 -4.09
C ASN A 431 -3.24 -26.66 -5.41
N ASN A 432 -4.41 -27.29 -5.61
CA ASN A 432 -5.27 -27.12 -6.80
C ASN A 432 -6.68 -26.62 -6.45
N VAL A 433 -6.79 -25.76 -5.44
CA VAL A 433 -8.00 -25.01 -5.11
C VAL A 433 -7.95 -23.68 -5.90
N SER A 434 -9.10 -23.03 -6.04
CA SER A 434 -9.19 -21.65 -6.52
C SER A 434 -9.90 -20.82 -5.46
N GLY A 435 -9.57 -19.54 -5.32
CA GLY A 435 -10.07 -18.66 -4.27
C GLY A 435 -9.09 -18.45 -3.09
N ASP A 436 -7.86 -18.92 -3.19
CA ASP A 436 -6.72 -18.66 -2.29
C ASP A 436 -5.63 -17.79 -2.96
N CYS A 437 -5.94 -17.27 -4.16
CA CYS A 437 -5.15 -16.38 -5.01
C CYS A 437 -4.18 -17.03 -5.99
N CYS A 438 -4.06 -18.35 -5.99
CA CYS A 438 -3.65 -19.10 -7.16
C CYS A 438 -4.83 -19.92 -7.67
N SER A 439 -5.12 -19.91 -8.98
CA SER A 439 -6.16 -20.80 -9.51
C SER A 439 -5.60 -22.21 -9.67
N ALA A 440 -6.49 -23.21 -9.71
CA ALA A 440 -6.16 -24.59 -10.04
C ALA A 440 -5.49 -24.82 -11.43
N ASP A 441 -5.41 -23.78 -12.27
CA ASP A 441 -4.68 -23.74 -13.55
C ASP A 441 -3.31 -23.01 -13.43
N CYS A 442 -2.86 -22.75 -12.20
CA CYS A 442 -1.66 -22.01 -11.82
C CYS A 442 -1.58 -20.63 -12.45
N ARG A 443 -2.72 -19.92 -12.36
CA ARG A 443 -2.88 -18.52 -12.76
C ARG A 443 -3.22 -17.65 -11.56
N LEU A 444 -2.48 -16.56 -11.44
CA LEU A 444 -2.77 -15.47 -10.49
C LEU A 444 -4.23 -15.03 -10.60
N GLU A 445 -4.96 -15.13 -9.50
CA GLU A 445 -6.33 -14.65 -9.48
C GLU A 445 -6.38 -13.12 -9.52
N PRO A 446 -7.41 -12.49 -10.13
CA PRO A 446 -7.49 -11.05 -10.28
C PRO A 446 -7.37 -10.28 -8.96
N VAL A 447 -6.76 -9.08 -9.02
CA VAL A 447 -6.72 -8.17 -7.86
C VAL A 447 -8.15 -7.90 -7.37
N GLY A 448 -8.41 -8.13 -6.09
CA GLY A 448 -9.74 -7.95 -5.51
C GLY A 448 -10.67 -9.17 -5.56
N THR A 449 -10.22 -10.32 -6.13
CA THR A 449 -10.91 -11.60 -5.97
C THR A 449 -11.01 -11.94 -4.48
N PRO A 450 -12.22 -12.22 -3.94
CA PRO A 450 -12.37 -12.63 -2.55
C PRO A 450 -11.63 -13.94 -2.29
N CYS A 451 -10.84 -13.96 -1.24
CA CYS A 451 -10.13 -15.13 -0.74
C CYS A 451 -10.33 -15.26 0.78
N ASP A 452 -9.70 -16.26 1.40
CA ASP A 452 -9.64 -16.40 2.86
C ASP A 452 -8.17 -16.60 3.24
N ASP A 453 -7.59 -15.69 4.05
CA ASP A 453 -6.21 -15.82 4.54
C ASP A 453 -6.13 -16.69 5.82
N GLY A 454 -7.25 -17.28 6.24
CA GLY A 454 -7.39 -18.13 7.42
C GLY A 454 -7.44 -17.36 8.75
N LEU A 455 -7.30 -16.02 8.72
CA LEU A 455 -7.17 -15.20 9.91
C LEU A 455 -8.52 -14.59 10.30
N ALA A 456 -9.27 -15.17 11.23
CA ALA A 456 -10.60 -14.66 11.62
C ALA A 456 -10.67 -13.20 12.18
N CYS A 457 -9.56 -12.46 12.23
CA CYS A 457 -9.49 -11.02 12.53
C CYS A 457 -9.17 -10.13 11.29
N THR A 458 -9.12 -10.70 10.09
CA THR A 458 -9.02 -10.00 8.79
C THR A 458 -10.44 -9.81 8.22
N SER A 459 -10.59 -9.22 7.03
CA SER A 459 -11.87 -9.03 6.32
C SER A 459 -11.68 -8.22 5.05
N GLY A 460 -12.41 -8.57 3.99
CA GLY A 460 -12.16 -7.97 2.67
C GLY A 460 -10.87 -8.52 2.10
N ASP A 461 -10.64 -9.81 2.40
CA ASP A 461 -9.44 -10.55 2.11
C ASP A 461 -9.48 -10.81 0.60
N GLN A 462 -8.47 -10.27 -0.05
CA GLN A 462 -8.48 -10.05 -1.49
C GLN A 462 -7.12 -10.40 -2.05
N CYS A 463 -7.15 -11.05 -3.21
CA CYS A 463 -5.94 -11.31 -3.95
C CYS A 463 -5.25 -10.00 -4.33
N ASP A 464 -3.96 -9.94 -4.08
CA ASP A 464 -3.12 -8.78 -4.37
C ASP A 464 -2.63 -8.73 -5.84
N GLY A 465 -2.98 -9.75 -6.63
CA GLY A 465 -2.51 -9.97 -8.00
C GLY A 465 -1.10 -10.57 -8.09
N PHE A 466 -0.54 -11.05 -6.99
CA PHE A 466 0.78 -11.69 -6.89
C PHE A 466 0.74 -13.05 -6.16
N GLY A 467 -0.43 -13.68 -6.07
CA GLY A 467 -0.58 -15.04 -5.52
C GLY A 467 -0.71 -15.06 -4.01
N VAL A 468 -1.02 -13.93 -3.37
CA VAL A 468 -1.15 -13.82 -1.92
C VAL A 468 -2.53 -13.29 -1.58
N CYS A 469 -3.30 -14.07 -0.83
CA CYS A 469 -4.48 -13.56 -0.15
C CYS A 469 -4.05 -12.51 0.87
N ARG A 470 -4.49 -11.25 0.68
CA ARG A 470 -4.10 -10.14 1.55
C ARG A 470 -5.30 -9.45 2.15
N SER A 471 -5.07 -8.96 3.35
CA SER A 471 -6.04 -8.24 4.15
C SER A 471 -5.43 -7.00 4.81
N GLU A 472 -6.28 -6.09 5.26
CA GLU A 472 -5.87 -4.96 6.10
C GLU A 472 -6.40 -5.17 7.54
N PRO A 473 -5.55 -5.05 8.57
CA PRO A 473 -6.02 -4.97 9.95
C PRO A 473 -6.74 -3.62 10.14
N SER A 474 -8.07 -3.64 10.00
CA SER A 474 -8.93 -2.44 10.05
C SER A 474 -8.86 -1.64 11.37
N THR A 475 -8.19 -2.18 12.39
CA THR A 475 -7.93 -1.55 13.68
C THR A 475 -6.68 -0.69 13.71
N GLY A 476 -5.70 -0.93 12.83
CA GLY A 476 -4.33 -0.42 12.95
C GLY A 476 -4.15 1.08 12.69
N GLN A 477 -5.24 1.79 12.39
CA GLN A 477 -5.31 3.25 12.21
C GLN A 477 -5.65 3.96 13.54
N TYR A 478 -6.47 3.36 14.40
CA TYR A 478 -6.96 4.03 15.61
C TYR A 478 -5.91 4.04 16.74
N ALA A 479 -5.59 5.24 17.22
CA ALA A 479 -4.80 5.43 18.44
C ALA A 479 -5.67 5.41 19.71
N ILE A 480 -6.96 5.75 19.59
CA ILE A 480 -7.96 5.61 20.66
C ILE A 480 -9.25 5.03 20.04
N LEU A 481 -9.78 3.96 20.64
CA LEU A 481 -10.96 3.25 20.12
C LEU A 481 -11.90 2.77 21.23
N ARG A 482 -13.20 2.95 21.02
CA ARG A 482 -14.28 2.36 21.83
C ARG A 482 -14.47 0.88 21.50
N TRP A 483 -13.88 -0.03 22.28
CA TRP A 483 -13.86 -1.46 21.93
C TRP A 483 -15.20 -2.23 22.06
N SER A 484 -16.17 -1.78 22.88
CA SER A 484 -17.41 -2.54 23.14
C SER A 484 -18.58 -2.05 22.26
N PRO A 485 -19.31 -2.92 21.53
CA PRO A 485 -20.52 -2.57 20.80
C PRO A 485 -21.82 -2.75 21.59
N GLY A 486 -21.89 -3.67 22.55
CA GLY A 486 -23.12 -3.97 23.30
C GLY A 486 -23.51 -2.93 24.37
N ASP A 487 -22.55 -2.12 24.83
CA ASP A 487 -22.83 -1.02 25.78
C ASP A 487 -23.53 0.18 25.07
N PRO A 488 -24.45 0.90 25.72
CA PRO A 488 -25.21 2.00 25.10
C PRO A 488 -24.35 3.12 24.51
N LEU A 489 -24.79 3.72 23.39
CA LEU A 489 -24.17 4.94 22.83
C LEU A 489 -24.23 6.08 23.86
N GLY A 490 -23.12 6.81 24.01
CA GLY A 490 -22.95 7.91 24.96
C GLY A 490 -22.34 7.47 26.31
N SER A 491 -22.22 6.17 26.57
CA SER A 491 -21.56 5.65 27.78
C SER A 491 -20.03 5.82 27.75
N PHE A 492 -19.44 6.04 26.58
CA PHE A 492 -17.99 6.08 26.40
C PHE A 492 -17.43 7.48 26.12
N THR A 493 -16.66 7.98 27.07
CA THR A 493 -16.02 9.31 26.95
C THR A 493 -14.51 9.20 26.84
N THR A 494 -13.95 9.90 25.84
CA THR A 494 -12.54 10.25 25.78
C THR A 494 -12.32 11.71 26.18
N VAL A 495 -11.35 11.95 27.06
CA VAL A 495 -10.97 13.30 27.52
C VAL A 495 -9.52 13.56 27.15
N LEU A 496 -9.30 14.48 26.22
CA LEU A 496 -7.98 14.95 25.79
C LEU A 496 -7.66 16.24 26.54
N GLY A 497 -6.70 16.23 27.45
CA GLY A 497 -6.34 17.36 28.30
C GLY A 497 -5.54 18.44 27.58
N ARG A 498 -5.45 19.64 28.18
CA ARG A 498 -4.71 20.79 27.60
C ARG A 498 -3.31 20.39 27.10
N ARG A 499 -3.00 20.62 25.82
CA ARG A 499 -1.74 20.24 25.13
C ARG A 499 -1.46 18.72 25.02
N SER A 500 -2.43 17.83 25.19
CA SER A 500 -2.22 16.40 24.86
C SER A 500 -2.03 16.19 23.36
N LEU A 501 -1.36 15.10 22.97
CA LEU A 501 -1.14 14.72 21.57
C LEU A 501 -1.57 13.27 21.35
N VAL A 502 -2.37 13.03 20.32
CA VAL A 502 -2.74 11.69 19.84
C VAL A 502 -2.25 11.55 18.39
N GLY A 503 -1.39 10.57 18.14
CA GLY A 503 -0.67 10.35 16.87
C GLY A 503 -1.36 9.39 15.91
N GLY A 504 -2.70 9.38 15.87
CA GLY A 504 -3.53 8.53 15.01
C GLY A 504 -5.00 8.87 15.20
N HIS A 505 -5.89 8.05 14.64
CA HIS A 505 -7.34 8.32 14.61
C HIS A 505 -7.96 8.08 16.00
N VAL A 506 -9.06 8.79 16.29
CA VAL A 506 -9.82 8.66 17.55
C VAL A 506 -11.27 8.33 17.19
N CYS A 507 -11.78 7.17 17.62
CA CYS A 507 -13.21 6.88 17.51
C CYS A 507 -13.83 6.48 18.85
N THR A 508 -14.86 7.23 19.24
CA THR A 508 -15.46 7.26 20.58
C THR A 508 -16.91 7.72 20.49
N ASP A 509 -17.74 7.55 21.51
CA ASP A 509 -19.06 8.19 21.49
C ASP A 509 -18.93 9.69 21.72
N VAL A 510 -18.17 10.05 22.77
CA VAL A 510 -17.96 11.43 23.19
C VAL A 510 -16.46 11.73 23.29
N THR A 511 -15.96 12.74 22.56
CA THR A 511 -14.61 13.28 22.78
C THR A 511 -14.65 14.74 23.24
N LYS A 512 -13.99 15.02 24.36
CA LYS A 512 -13.83 16.35 24.95
C LYS A 512 -12.36 16.78 24.88
N MET A 513 -12.08 17.82 24.09
CA MET A 513 -10.73 18.35 23.87
C MET A 513 -10.47 19.64 24.66
N GLY A 514 -9.51 19.60 25.57
CA GLY A 514 -8.96 20.77 26.25
C GLY A 514 -8.04 21.58 25.33
N GLY A 515 -7.93 22.88 25.60
CA GLY A 515 -7.25 23.81 24.68
C GLY A 515 -5.82 23.40 24.28
N ARG A 516 -5.48 23.56 23.00
CA ARG A 516 -4.22 23.08 22.39
C ARG A 516 -3.99 21.56 22.40
N ALA A 517 -5.00 20.74 22.71
CA ALA A 517 -4.93 19.31 22.41
C ALA A 517 -4.89 19.09 20.88
N ARG A 518 -4.17 18.06 20.44
CA ARG A 518 -3.92 17.75 19.03
C ARG A 518 -4.23 16.28 18.73
N VAL A 519 -4.96 16.02 17.64
CA VAL A 519 -5.15 14.70 17.03
C VAL A 519 -4.53 14.75 15.63
N LEU A 520 -3.71 13.75 15.27
CA LEU A 520 -3.00 13.71 13.98
C LEU A 520 -3.66 12.83 12.90
N GLY A 521 -4.72 12.10 13.24
CA GLY A 521 -5.63 11.47 12.29
C GLY A 521 -7.04 12.03 12.43
N ASP A 522 -8.04 11.26 12.04
CA ASP A 522 -9.46 11.66 12.10
C ASP A 522 -10.01 11.60 13.54
N LEU A 523 -11.11 12.32 13.76
CA LEU A 523 -11.85 12.36 15.00
C LEU A 523 -13.33 12.03 14.77
N VAL A 524 -13.73 10.83 15.20
CA VAL A 524 -15.07 10.25 14.96
C VAL A 524 -15.86 10.18 16.28
N GLY A 525 -17.05 10.80 16.28
CA GLY A 525 -18.01 10.84 17.38
C GLY A 525 -19.27 10.02 17.10
N LEU A 526 -19.41 8.87 17.75
CA LEU A 526 -20.49 7.89 17.48
C LEU A 526 -21.85 8.24 18.10
N MET A 527 -21.97 9.29 18.93
CA MET A 527 -23.29 9.71 19.40
C MET A 527 -24.14 10.25 18.24
N THR A 528 -25.39 9.81 18.18
CA THR A 528 -26.40 10.23 17.20
C THR A 528 -27.20 11.46 17.63
N SER A 529 -27.13 11.83 18.92
CA SER A 529 -27.76 13.02 19.49
C SER A 529 -26.96 13.55 20.69
N GLY A 530 -27.23 14.79 21.12
CA GLY A 530 -26.42 15.46 22.15
C GLY A 530 -25.01 15.80 21.67
N ASN A 531 -24.11 16.16 22.59
CA ASN A 531 -22.78 16.70 22.26
C ASN A 531 -21.73 15.59 22.03
N ALA A 532 -21.57 15.14 20.78
CA ALA A 532 -20.59 14.11 20.41
C ALA A 532 -19.14 14.60 20.54
N LEU A 533 -18.84 15.78 20.00
CA LEU A 533 -17.48 16.35 19.99
C LEU A 533 -17.48 17.72 20.63
N VAL A 534 -16.55 17.99 21.55
CA VAL A 534 -16.45 19.27 22.26
C VAL A 534 -15.02 19.81 22.18
N PHE A 535 -14.86 20.91 21.46
CA PHE A 535 -13.58 21.56 21.23
C PHE A 535 -13.28 22.67 22.24
N GLY A 536 -12.00 22.78 22.58
CA GLY A 536 -11.44 23.84 23.41
C GLY A 536 -10.50 24.74 22.60
N LYS A 537 -10.23 25.94 23.12
CA LYS A 537 -9.45 26.98 22.42
C LYS A 537 -8.13 26.47 21.80
N LEU A 538 -7.94 26.74 20.52
CA LEU A 538 -6.74 26.42 19.73
C LEU A 538 -6.43 24.91 19.67
N THR A 539 -7.46 24.06 19.66
CA THR A 539 -7.29 22.63 19.41
C THR A 539 -6.95 22.35 17.94
N GLN A 540 -6.42 21.17 17.62
CA GLN A 540 -6.10 20.78 16.25
C GLN A 540 -6.54 19.34 15.98
N VAL A 541 -7.17 19.11 14.83
CA VAL A 541 -7.38 17.78 14.23
C VAL A 541 -6.80 17.85 12.82
N ALA A 542 -5.86 16.96 12.48
CA ALA A 542 -5.23 16.98 11.17
C ALA A 542 -6.05 16.22 10.10
N GLY A 543 -6.79 15.19 10.50
CA GLY A 543 -7.73 14.47 9.65
C GLY A 543 -9.14 15.07 9.66
N THR A 544 -10.13 14.27 9.24
CA THR A 544 -11.54 14.66 9.20
C THR A 544 -12.17 14.68 10.60
N VAL A 545 -13.27 15.42 10.74
CA VAL A 545 -14.08 15.46 11.96
C VAL A 545 -15.49 15.01 11.61
N VAL A 546 -15.93 13.88 12.17
CA VAL A 546 -17.15 13.19 11.75
C VAL A 546 -18.01 12.82 12.95
N THR A 547 -19.33 12.97 12.85
CA THR A 547 -20.28 12.43 13.84
C THR A 547 -21.44 11.66 13.22
N ALA A 548 -22.02 10.75 14.00
CA ALA A 548 -23.20 9.96 13.63
C ALA A 548 -24.54 10.75 13.73
N GLY A 549 -24.50 12.09 13.68
CA GLY A 549 -25.65 12.99 13.91
C GLY A 549 -25.56 13.81 15.20
N GLY A 550 -24.69 13.44 16.14
CA GLY A 550 -24.46 14.21 17.36
C GLY A 550 -23.75 15.55 17.11
N ALA A 551 -24.09 16.55 17.93
CA ALA A 551 -23.63 17.92 17.79
C ALA A 551 -22.11 18.08 18.01
N ILE A 552 -21.52 18.98 17.22
CA ILE A 552 -20.13 19.39 17.30
C ILE A 552 -20.06 20.77 17.96
N VAL A 553 -19.49 20.83 19.17
CA VAL A 553 -19.49 22.01 20.03
C VAL A 553 -18.17 22.77 19.92
N ASN A 554 -18.26 24.07 19.65
CA ASN A 554 -17.14 25.00 19.45
C ASN A 554 -16.14 24.65 18.31
N PRO A 555 -16.56 24.11 17.15
CA PRO A 555 -15.65 23.76 16.05
C PRO A 555 -14.80 24.94 15.57
N GLN A 556 -15.33 26.17 15.61
CA GLN A 556 -14.62 27.42 15.29
C GLN A 556 -13.43 27.73 16.20
N THR A 557 -13.24 26.97 17.29
CA THR A 557 -12.09 27.11 18.20
C THR A 557 -10.98 26.08 17.93
N ALA A 558 -11.19 25.20 16.95
CA ALA A 558 -10.25 24.19 16.47
C ALA A 558 -9.72 24.55 15.07
N LEU A 559 -8.51 24.10 14.77
CA LEU A 559 -8.00 23.99 13.41
C LEU A 559 -8.26 22.56 12.93
N ILE A 560 -9.06 22.41 11.88
CA ILE A 560 -9.44 21.12 11.27
C ILE A 560 -8.80 21.06 9.88
N GLY A 561 -8.30 19.88 9.47
CA GLY A 561 -7.63 19.68 8.19
C GLY A 561 -8.51 19.99 6.98
N GLU A 562 -7.91 20.50 5.90
CA GLU A 562 -8.60 21.14 4.77
C GLU A 562 -9.44 20.20 3.89
N PHE A 563 -9.40 18.88 4.08
CA PHE A 563 -9.91 17.94 3.07
C PHE A 563 -11.42 17.66 3.08
N ARG A 564 -12.15 17.89 4.18
CA ARG A 564 -13.64 17.83 4.22
C ARG A 564 -14.34 18.79 5.21
N GLY A 565 -13.60 19.43 6.11
CA GLY A 565 -14.23 20.16 7.23
C GLY A 565 -14.83 19.20 8.27
N ALA A 566 -15.95 19.59 8.87
CA ALA A 566 -16.66 18.79 9.88
C ALA A 566 -18.01 18.30 9.33
N ASP A 567 -18.26 16.99 9.40
CA ASP A 567 -19.47 16.33 8.92
C ASP A 567 -20.27 15.76 10.10
N SER A 568 -21.59 16.02 10.12
CA SER A 568 -22.54 15.46 11.08
C SER A 568 -23.77 14.82 10.41
N SER A 569 -23.67 14.51 9.12
CA SER A 569 -24.74 13.90 8.32
C SER A 569 -25.03 12.44 8.68
N GLY A 570 -24.08 11.77 9.34
CA GLY A 570 -24.12 10.33 9.60
C GLY A 570 -23.78 9.45 8.39
N GLY A 571 -23.51 10.03 7.21
CA GLY A 571 -23.23 9.29 5.97
C GLY A 571 -21.74 9.11 5.63
N ALA A 572 -20.83 9.60 6.47
CA ALA A 572 -19.39 9.58 6.21
C ALA A 572 -18.75 8.18 6.44
N PRO A 573 -17.85 7.71 5.55
CA PRO A 573 -17.27 6.37 5.60
C PRO A 573 -16.46 6.09 6.88
N GLU A 574 -15.93 7.11 7.53
CA GLU A 574 -15.19 7.01 8.79
C GLU A 574 -16.04 6.43 9.95
N LEU A 575 -17.38 6.48 9.84
CA LEU A 575 -18.30 5.85 10.78
C LEU A 575 -18.35 4.32 10.60
N SER A 576 -18.41 3.86 9.35
CA SER A 576 -18.34 2.42 9.02
C SER A 576 -16.96 1.84 9.31
N ASP A 577 -15.88 2.55 8.98
CA ASP A 577 -14.51 2.13 9.28
C ASP A 577 -14.30 2.00 10.80
N CYS A 578 -14.83 2.95 11.57
CA CYS A 578 -14.83 2.83 13.03
C CYS A 578 -15.65 1.63 13.50
N ALA A 579 -16.88 1.42 13.01
CA ALA A 579 -17.71 0.29 13.41
C ALA A 579 -17.00 -1.06 13.17
N LEU A 580 -16.34 -1.20 12.02
CA LEU A 580 -15.54 -2.37 11.67
C LEU A 580 -14.34 -2.55 12.63
N ALA A 581 -13.54 -1.50 12.85
CA ALA A 581 -12.41 -1.54 13.78
C ALA A 581 -12.82 -1.95 15.20
N ARG A 582 -13.98 -1.50 15.67
CA ARG A 582 -14.50 -1.86 17.00
C ARG A 582 -14.83 -3.34 17.10
N SER A 583 -15.51 -3.89 16.09
CA SER A 583 -15.80 -5.34 16.00
C SER A 583 -14.51 -6.17 16.06
N LYS A 584 -13.54 -5.87 15.17
CA LYS A 584 -12.27 -6.61 15.10
C LYS A 584 -11.45 -6.53 16.39
N THR A 585 -11.48 -5.38 17.07
CA THR A 585 -10.83 -5.21 18.38
C THR A 585 -11.43 -6.13 19.46
N GLN A 586 -12.74 -6.37 19.42
CA GLN A 586 -13.41 -7.29 20.33
C GLN A 586 -13.03 -8.75 20.03
N SER A 587 -12.98 -9.14 18.75
CA SER A 587 -12.49 -10.46 18.33
C SER A 587 -11.06 -10.70 18.80
N ALA A 588 -10.15 -9.75 18.51
CA ALA A 588 -8.76 -9.81 18.94
C ALA A 588 -8.63 -9.90 20.47
N ARG A 589 -9.39 -9.11 21.26
CA ARG A 589 -9.39 -9.26 22.73
C ARG A 589 -9.80 -10.67 23.15
N THR A 590 -10.81 -11.25 22.50
CA THR A 590 -11.33 -12.57 22.83
C THR A 590 -10.30 -13.67 22.56
N GLN A 591 -9.68 -13.65 21.37
CA GLN A 591 -8.59 -14.56 20.99
C GLN A 591 -7.40 -14.43 21.95
N LEU A 592 -6.95 -13.20 22.21
CA LEU A 592 -5.83 -12.92 23.12
C LEU A 592 -6.10 -13.34 24.58
N ALA A 593 -7.35 -13.30 25.02
CA ALA A 593 -7.72 -13.81 26.34
C ALA A 593 -7.67 -15.35 26.41
N GLN A 594 -7.93 -16.04 25.30
CA GLN A 594 -7.99 -17.50 25.20
C GLN A 594 -6.62 -18.19 25.00
N LEU A 595 -5.56 -17.43 24.66
CA LEU A 595 -4.22 -17.97 24.50
C LEU A 595 -3.76 -18.78 25.74
N PRO A 596 -3.01 -19.88 25.57
CA PRO A 596 -2.55 -20.70 26.69
C PRO A 596 -1.65 -19.88 27.62
N ALA A 597 -1.86 -20.01 28.93
CA ALA A 597 -0.99 -19.41 29.93
C ALA A 597 0.36 -20.16 29.98
N ASP A 598 1.47 -19.42 30.05
CA ASP A 598 2.77 -20.00 30.39
C ASP A 598 2.95 -20.02 31.93
N PRO A 599 3.12 -21.19 32.57
CA PRO A 599 3.32 -21.29 34.01
C PRO A 599 4.55 -20.54 34.53
N GLN A 600 5.59 -20.33 33.71
CA GLN A 600 6.82 -19.64 34.11
C GLN A 600 6.68 -18.11 34.18
N THR A 601 5.63 -17.57 33.56
CA THR A 601 5.33 -16.13 33.46
C THR A 601 3.98 -15.77 34.08
N THR A 602 3.40 -16.69 34.85
CA THR A 602 2.16 -16.48 35.60
C THR A 602 2.46 -15.94 37.00
N PHE A 603 1.93 -14.77 37.33
CA PHE A 603 2.16 -14.07 38.59
C PHE A 603 0.84 -13.70 39.30
N GLY A 604 0.86 -13.74 40.64
CA GLY A 604 -0.20 -13.15 41.45
C GLY A 604 -0.11 -11.61 41.50
N ALA A 605 -0.46 -11.01 42.64
CA ALA A 605 -0.39 -9.56 42.81
C ALA A 605 1.06 -9.04 42.92
N VAL A 606 1.55 -8.37 41.87
CA VAL A 606 2.93 -7.89 41.73
C VAL A 606 3.08 -6.40 42.01
N LYS A 607 4.08 -6.05 42.83
CA LYS A 607 4.46 -4.67 43.15
C LYS A 607 5.96 -4.45 42.95
N VAL A 608 6.35 -3.93 41.78
CA VAL A 608 7.72 -3.48 41.54
C VAL A 608 8.00 -2.27 42.46
N LYS A 609 9.04 -2.39 43.30
CA LYS A 609 9.38 -1.35 44.28
C LYS A 609 9.93 -0.09 43.59
N LEU A 610 9.95 1.03 44.32
CA LEU A 610 10.51 2.32 43.85
C LEU A 610 11.94 2.12 43.33
N ARG A 611 12.25 2.61 42.12
CA ARG A 611 13.59 2.47 41.48
C ARG A 611 14.14 1.03 41.43
N LYS A 612 13.26 0.02 41.37
CA LYS A 612 13.63 -1.38 41.11
C LYS A 612 13.06 -1.84 39.77
N SER A 613 13.68 -2.86 39.20
CA SER A 613 13.23 -3.52 37.98
C SER A 613 12.60 -4.87 38.33
N LEU A 614 11.59 -5.28 37.56
CA LEU A 614 11.19 -6.67 37.38
C LEU A 614 11.52 -7.03 35.94
N ARG A 615 12.25 -8.13 35.72
CA ARG A 615 12.59 -8.65 34.40
C ARG A 615 11.69 -9.85 34.10
N VAL A 616 11.13 -9.91 32.90
CA VAL A 616 10.32 -11.03 32.41
C VAL A 616 10.81 -11.42 31.00
N PRO A 617 11.17 -12.69 30.77
CA PRO A 617 11.33 -13.76 31.76
C PRO A 617 12.45 -13.46 32.79
N ALA A 618 12.47 -14.18 33.92
CA ALA A 618 13.43 -13.92 35.01
C ALA A 618 14.90 -14.14 34.57
N SER A 619 15.13 -15.08 33.66
CA SER A 619 16.38 -15.36 32.95
C SER A 619 16.08 -15.63 31.47
N GLY A 620 17.09 -15.62 30.59
CA GLY A 620 16.91 -15.89 29.16
C GLY A 620 16.08 -14.82 28.42
N THR A 621 15.47 -15.21 27.31
CA THR A 621 14.52 -14.40 26.51
C THR A 621 13.18 -15.14 26.41
N PHE A 622 12.12 -14.48 25.95
CA PHE A 622 10.94 -15.18 25.45
C PHE A 622 11.33 -16.12 24.28
N GLY A 623 10.51 -17.16 24.08
CA GLY A 623 10.69 -18.17 23.04
C GLY A 623 10.26 -17.71 21.65
N ALA A 624 10.14 -18.67 20.74
CA ALA A 624 9.57 -18.45 19.42
C ALA A 624 8.05 -18.21 19.50
N GLY A 625 7.54 -17.36 18.60
CA GLY A 625 6.10 -17.09 18.50
C GLY A 625 5.56 -16.14 19.57
N THR A 626 4.30 -16.35 19.94
CA THR A 626 3.57 -15.59 20.97
C THR A 626 3.95 -16.03 22.39
N ALA A 627 4.45 -15.11 23.20
CA ALA A 627 4.62 -15.28 24.64
C ALA A 627 3.44 -14.68 25.40
N VAL A 628 3.02 -15.32 26.50
CA VAL A 628 1.93 -14.86 27.37
C VAL A 628 2.47 -14.64 28.79
N VAL A 629 2.04 -13.58 29.45
CA VAL A 629 2.46 -13.19 30.80
C VAL A 629 1.24 -12.74 31.61
N ASP A 630 1.00 -13.37 32.76
CA ASP A 630 -0.22 -13.17 33.54
C ASP A 630 0.05 -12.48 34.88
N PHE A 631 -0.83 -11.55 35.26
CA PHE A 631 -0.82 -10.88 36.56
C PHE A 631 -2.23 -10.77 37.14
N ASP A 632 -2.42 -11.08 38.43
CA ASP A 632 -3.65 -10.64 39.13
C ASP A 632 -3.69 -9.10 39.18
N ASP A 633 -2.61 -8.49 39.67
CA ASP A 633 -2.44 -7.04 39.80
C ASP A 633 -1.01 -6.67 39.40
N LEU A 634 -0.82 -5.63 38.59
CA LEU A 634 0.51 -5.15 38.20
C LEU A 634 0.73 -3.69 38.59
N LYS A 635 1.52 -3.48 39.65
CA LYS A 635 1.87 -2.15 40.18
C LYS A 635 3.35 -1.86 40.03
N ILE A 636 3.72 -1.09 39.01
CA ILE A 636 5.08 -0.58 38.84
C ILE A 636 5.24 0.70 39.69
N GLY A 637 6.14 0.67 40.67
CA GLY A 637 6.44 1.82 41.54
C GLY A 637 6.96 3.04 40.77
N SER A 638 6.93 4.22 41.39
CA SER A 638 7.48 5.43 40.75
C SER A 638 8.96 5.25 40.40
N SER A 639 9.32 5.55 39.15
CA SER A 639 10.67 5.30 38.60
C SER A 639 11.14 3.84 38.68
N GLY A 640 10.24 2.88 38.90
CA GLY A 640 10.49 1.45 38.71
C GLY A 640 10.30 1.05 37.24
N THR A 641 10.80 -0.13 36.90
CA THR A 641 10.82 -0.67 35.53
C THR A 641 10.20 -2.06 35.48
N LEU A 642 9.40 -2.34 34.46
CA LEU A 642 9.15 -3.70 33.98
C LEU A 642 9.97 -3.87 32.71
N GLU A 643 10.89 -4.83 32.67
CA GLU A 643 11.72 -5.15 31.51
C GLU A 643 11.17 -6.42 30.85
N LEU A 644 10.88 -6.34 29.56
CA LEU A 644 10.41 -7.43 28.72
C LEU A 644 11.52 -7.78 27.73
N VAL A 645 11.90 -9.05 27.66
CA VAL A 645 13.10 -9.48 26.91
C VAL A 645 12.73 -10.54 25.88
N GLY A 646 12.57 -10.12 24.61
CA GLY A 646 12.32 -11.01 23.47
C GLY A 646 13.60 -11.61 22.90
N GLY A 647 13.45 -12.77 22.27
CA GLY A 647 14.45 -13.39 21.41
C GLY A 647 14.26 -13.00 19.94
N PRO A 648 15.19 -13.38 19.04
CA PRO A 648 15.08 -13.07 17.61
C PRO A 648 13.89 -13.73 16.90
N THR A 649 13.28 -14.75 17.53
CA THR A 649 12.08 -15.46 17.05
C THR A 649 10.83 -15.13 17.86
N THR A 650 10.91 -14.24 18.86
CA THR A 650 9.71 -13.80 19.59
C THR A 650 8.92 -12.89 18.69
N GLU A 651 7.76 -13.37 18.26
CA GLU A 651 6.85 -12.60 17.42
C GLU A 651 6.15 -11.54 18.27
N ASP A 652 5.70 -11.92 19.48
CA ASP A 652 4.73 -11.14 20.24
C ASP A 652 4.72 -11.45 21.76
N VAL A 653 4.29 -10.48 22.60
CA VAL A 653 4.21 -10.60 24.08
C VAL A 653 2.88 -10.07 24.67
N VAL A 654 1.98 -10.98 25.12
CA VAL A 654 0.71 -10.66 25.77
C VAL A 654 0.96 -10.45 27.24
N ILE A 655 0.48 -9.35 27.79
CA ILE A 655 0.44 -9.13 29.23
C ILE A 655 -1.01 -9.02 29.67
N ARG A 656 -1.56 -10.08 30.26
CA ARG A 656 -2.92 -10.09 30.81
C ARG A 656 -2.87 -9.67 32.28
N VAL A 657 -3.75 -8.74 32.67
CA VAL A 657 -3.84 -8.17 34.01
C VAL A 657 -5.29 -8.18 34.49
N LYS A 658 -5.60 -9.13 35.37
CA LYS A 658 -6.97 -9.45 35.80
C LYS A 658 -7.67 -8.30 36.55
N ASN A 659 -6.97 -7.58 37.42
CA ASN A 659 -7.58 -6.56 38.27
C ASN A 659 -7.16 -5.13 37.92
N ARG A 660 -5.85 -4.80 38.01
CA ARG A 660 -5.41 -3.41 37.89
C ARG A 660 -3.97 -3.26 37.40
N LEU A 661 -3.79 -2.41 36.39
CA LEU A 661 -2.48 -1.94 35.94
C LEU A 661 -2.21 -0.53 36.49
N ARG A 662 -1.09 -0.35 37.18
CA ARG A 662 -0.66 0.96 37.70
C ARG A 662 0.83 1.20 37.50
N LEU A 663 1.15 2.14 36.61
CA LEU A 663 2.49 2.71 36.49
C LEU A 663 2.61 3.95 37.39
N GLY A 664 3.64 4.00 38.23
CA GLY A 664 3.97 5.15 39.07
C GLY A 664 4.50 6.36 38.28
N ARG A 665 4.82 7.46 38.98
CA ARG A 665 5.41 8.65 38.33
C ARG A 665 6.80 8.28 37.78
N ARG A 666 7.05 8.56 36.50
CA ARG A 666 8.29 8.15 35.78
C ARG A 666 8.55 6.63 35.75
N ALA A 667 7.55 5.79 36.05
CA ALA A 667 7.68 4.35 35.84
C ALA A 667 7.84 4.04 34.34
N LYS A 668 8.51 2.95 34.00
CA LYS A 668 8.74 2.55 32.60
C LYS A 668 8.38 1.09 32.39
N VAL A 669 7.89 0.77 31.21
CA VAL A 669 8.12 -0.55 30.61
C VAL A 669 9.30 -0.38 29.65
N LEU A 670 10.27 -1.29 29.71
CA LEU A 670 11.47 -1.34 28.87
C LEU A 670 11.37 -2.58 28.00
N LEU A 671 11.60 -2.41 26.70
CA LEU A 671 11.67 -3.48 25.74
C LEU A 671 13.14 -3.76 25.40
N ASN A 672 13.50 -5.03 25.34
CA ASN A 672 14.82 -5.52 24.97
C ASN A 672 14.62 -6.65 23.95
N GLY A 673 15.15 -6.52 22.73
CA GLY A 673 14.83 -7.43 21.63
C GLY A 673 13.37 -7.40 21.14
N LEU A 674 12.59 -6.36 21.49
CA LEU A 674 11.16 -6.22 21.16
C LEU A 674 10.83 -4.81 20.70
N ASN A 675 9.90 -4.69 19.75
CA ASN A 675 9.32 -3.43 19.30
C ASN A 675 7.97 -3.14 20.00
N PRO A 676 7.55 -1.87 20.14
CA PRO A 676 6.26 -1.53 20.77
C PRO A 676 5.04 -2.13 20.04
N ASN A 677 5.20 -2.45 18.75
CA ASN A 677 4.21 -3.13 17.90
C ASN A 677 3.88 -4.56 18.37
N GLN A 678 4.83 -5.21 19.06
CA GLN A 678 4.80 -6.63 19.45
C GLN A 678 4.25 -6.85 20.87
N VAL A 679 3.79 -5.80 21.55
CA VAL A 679 3.43 -5.87 22.98
C VAL A 679 2.02 -5.36 23.21
N VAL A 680 1.18 -6.18 23.81
CA VAL A 680 -0.21 -5.85 24.15
C VAL A 680 -0.48 -6.07 25.64
N PHE A 681 -1.11 -5.08 26.28
CA PHE A 681 -1.65 -5.22 27.63
C PHE A 681 -3.15 -5.43 27.56
N LEU A 682 -3.62 -6.64 27.89
CA LEU A 682 -5.03 -6.89 28.18
C LEU A 682 -5.25 -6.62 29.67
N VAL A 683 -6.05 -5.61 30.02
CA VAL A 683 -6.40 -5.30 31.40
C VAL A 683 -7.90 -5.39 31.54
N ASP A 684 -8.44 -6.15 32.49
CA ASP A 684 -9.91 -6.22 32.67
C ASP A 684 -10.43 -5.04 33.49
N GLY A 685 -9.76 -4.68 34.58
CA GLY A 685 -10.09 -3.50 35.38
C GLY A 685 -9.32 -2.23 34.99
N GLN A 686 -9.00 -1.41 35.98
CA GLN A 686 -8.52 -0.04 35.76
C GLN A 686 -7.03 0.05 35.39
N THR A 687 -6.73 0.93 34.45
CA THR A 687 -5.37 1.30 34.06
C THR A 687 -5.04 2.73 34.47
N ASN A 688 -3.88 2.94 35.10
CA ASN A 688 -3.36 4.26 35.43
C ASN A 688 -1.88 4.39 35.07
N VAL A 689 -1.59 5.06 33.96
CA VAL A 689 -0.24 5.38 33.49
C VAL A 689 0.22 6.69 34.13
N GLY A 690 1.05 6.61 35.16
CA GLY A 690 1.46 7.73 36.01
C GLY A 690 2.19 8.88 35.29
N GLY A 691 2.29 10.04 35.94
CA GLY A 691 2.85 11.24 35.29
C GLY A 691 4.30 11.05 34.84
N SER A 692 4.61 11.39 33.59
CA SER A 692 5.90 11.11 32.94
C SER A 692 6.31 9.63 32.90
N ALA A 693 5.37 8.69 33.07
CA ALA A 693 5.62 7.27 32.82
C ALA A 693 5.72 6.98 31.32
N TYR A 694 6.32 5.84 30.98
CA TYR A 694 6.51 5.36 29.61
C TYR A 694 5.94 3.94 29.46
N LEU A 695 5.12 3.74 28.43
CA LEU A 695 4.51 2.45 28.08
C LEU A 695 4.62 2.25 26.55
N PRO A 696 5.62 1.52 26.06
CA PRO A 696 5.75 1.12 24.66
C PRO A 696 4.97 -0.17 24.41
N ALA A 697 3.65 -0.07 24.45
CA ALA A 697 2.75 -1.17 24.19
C ALA A 697 1.35 -0.63 23.86
N THR A 698 0.60 -1.41 23.09
CA THR A 698 -0.85 -1.25 22.98
C THR A 698 -1.53 -1.68 24.28
N LEU A 699 -2.66 -1.06 24.62
CA LEU A 699 -3.44 -1.41 25.80
C LEU A 699 -4.93 -1.53 25.49
N ILE A 700 -5.51 -2.69 25.81
CA ILE A 700 -6.93 -3.01 25.70
C ILE A 700 -7.50 -3.15 27.12
N GLY A 701 -8.25 -2.15 27.57
CA GLY A 701 -8.80 -2.04 28.93
C GLY A 701 -10.31 -2.31 29.03
N GLY A 702 -10.74 -3.17 29.95
CA GLY A 702 -12.15 -3.48 30.20
C GLY A 702 -12.91 -2.38 30.96
N ASP A 703 -12.21 -1.48 31.65
CA ASP A 703 -12.76 -0.29 32.33
C ASP A 703 -12.02 1.00 31.87
N ARG A 704 -11.55 1.83 32.83
CA ARG A 704 -10.99 3.16 32.60
C ARG A 704 -9.48 3.12 32.42
N ILE A 705 -9.01 3.75 31.35
CA ILE A 705 -7.60 4.00 31.03
C ILE A 705 -7.28 5.48 31.33
N ALA A 706 -6.38 5.74 32.29
CA ALA A 706 -5.95 7.08 32.63
C ALA A 706 -4.46 7.30 32.37
N VAL A 707 -4.12 8.04 31.31
CA VAL A 707 -2.76 8.47 30.97
C VAL A 707 -2.50 9.85 31.56
N ARG A 708 -1.59 9.94 32.53
CA ARG A 708 -1.39 11.15 33.35
C ARG A 708 -0.41 12.13 32.71
N ARG A 709 -0.36 13.36 33.25
CA ARG A 709 0.38 14.52 32.72
C ARG A 709 1.81 14.16 32.28
N ARG A 710 2.17 14.47 31.03
CA ARG A 710 3.47 14.20 30.40
C ARG A 710 3.86 12.71 30.27
N ALA A 711 2.97 11.75 30.51
CA ALA A 711 3.24 10.35 30.19
C ALA A 711 3.29 10.15 28.66
N LYS A 712 3.99 9.10 28.22
CA LYS A 712 4.10 8.69 26.82
C LYS A 712 3.64 7.24 26.69
N VAL A 713 2.69 6.99 25.81
CA VAL A 713 2.30 5.66 25.33
C VAL A 713 2.71 5.56 23.87
N GLU A 714 3.36 4.46 23.48
CA GLU A 714 3.62 4.09 22.09
C GLU A 714 2.82 2.82 21.79
N GLY A 715 1.64 2.98 21.18
CA GLY A 715 0.61 1.95 21.07
C GLY A 715 -0.81 2.53 21.11
N GLY A 716 -1.81 1.70 20.82
CA GLY A 716 -3.22 2.07 20.88
C GLY A 716 -3.79 2.04 22.31
N LEU A 717 -4.81 2.86 22.58
CA LEU A 717 -5.57 2.87 23.84
C LEU A 717 -7.04 2.53 23.60
N PHE A 718 -7.38 1.25 23.77
CA PHE A 718 -8.69 0.71 23.47
C PHE A 718 -9.42 0.42 24.78
N GLY A 719 -10.51 1.12 25.09
CA GLY A 719 -11.13 1.00 26.41
C GLY A 719 -12.48 1.68 26.54
N LYS A 720 -13.10 1.55 27.73
CA LYS A 720 -14.40 2.17 27.99
C LYS A 720 -14.25 3.68 28.16
N THR A 721 -13.47 4.11 29.15
CA THR A 721 -13.20 5.55 29.38
C THR A 721 -11.71 5.84 29.22
N VAL A 722 -11.33 6.72 28.30
CA VAL A 722 -9.92 7.06 28.02
C VAL A 722 -9.63 8.51 28.41
N ILE A 723 -8.75 8.72 29.38
CA ILE A 723 -8.38 10.05 29.87
C ILE A 723 -6.91 10.29 29.58
N VAL A 724 -6.61 11.11 28.57
CA VAL A 724 -5.25 11.54 28.20
C VAL A 724 -5.02 12.93 28.80
N ALA A 725 -4.45 13.00 30.00
CA ALA A 725 -4.22 14.25 30.71
C ALA A 725 -3.24 15.20 29.98
N GLY A 726 -3.25 16.48 30.35
CA GLY A 726 -2.54 17.52 29.62
C GLY A 726 -1.04 17.25 29.40
N ALA A 727 -0.54 17.60 28.21
CA ALA A 727 0.82 17.33 27.74
C ALA A 727 1.25 15.85 27.73
N ALA A 728 0.37 14.88 27.96
CA ALA A 728 0.64 13.48 27.68
C ALA A 728 0.61 13.21 26.16
N ARG A 729 1.28 12.14 25.73
CA ARG A 729 1.36 11.73 24.33
C ARG A 729 0.92 10.28 24.19
N VAL A 730 0.07 10.02 23.21
CA VAL A 730 -0.23 8.69 22.69
C VAL A 730 0.27 8.71 21.26
N GLN A 731 1.35 8.00 20.96
CA GLN A 731 1.96 7.93 19.63
C GLN A 731 1.73 6.53 19.07
N ARG A 732 1.46 6.43 17.77
CA ARG A 732 1.19 5.15 17.11
C ARG A 732 2.45 4.28 17.15
N ALA A 733 2.30 3.08 17.69
CA ALA A 733 3.06 1.91 17.29
C ALA A 733 2.17 1.15 16.28
N GLY A 734 2.76 0.56 15.25
CA GLY A 734 2.00 -0.19 14.24
C GLY A 734 1.36 -1.43 14.86
N TRP A 735 0.05 -1.62 14.66
CA TRP A 735 -0.63 -2.85 15.02
C TRP A 735 -0.33 -3.92 13.98
N VAL A 736 0.58 -4.86 14.26
CA VAL A 736 1.01 -5.87 13.26
C VAL A 736 1.31 -7.27 13.84
N GLY A 737 1.39 -7.42 15.17
CA GLY A 737 1.73 -8.71 15.79
C GLY A 737 0.59 -9.74 15.75
N TRP A 738 -0.34 -9.57 16.69
CA TRP A 738 -1.43 -10.47 17.13
C TRP A 738 -2.46 -11.00 16.12
N CYS A 739 -2.30 -10.73 14.84
CA CYS A 739 -3.17 -11.20 13.75
C CYS A 739 -2.30 -11.77 12.63
N ARG A 740 -1.50 -12.78 13.01
CA ARG A 740 -0.66 -13.62 12.16
C ARG A 740 -0.90 -15.07 12.56
#